data_AF-A0A8C5FNT1-F1
#
_entry.id   AF-A0A8C5FNT1-F1
#
_cell.length_a   1.000
_cell.length_b   1.000
_cell.length_c   1.000
_cell.angle_alpha   90.00
_cell.angle_beta   90.00
_cell.angle_gamma   90.00
#
_symmetry.space_group_name_H-M   'P 1'
#
loop_
_entity.id
_entity.type
_entity.pdbx_description
1 polymer ?
#
loop_
_entity_poly.entity_id
_entity_poly.type
_entity_poly.pdbx_seq_one_letter_code
_entity_poly.pdbx_strand_id
1 'polypeptide(L)'
;MVKSGMFIVHSIVSLNILFILFCVPCVSRRSDGWVGLGCCELAMSVECRRECKQAASKNDITKICKKDREREREREREREREREKQTNRLGSTCCSYAGRHTTCREYCQAIFRTDSSPTVSQINAVKDYCQSHSTQLIGCVGNYTKSYPIRNPIDSLYCCDRAEDAHCQVACRRILRTLSTEQEIMEGLIEQCRSQPLPQDPMWQCFLGSAQPPAKPHEEPLPPAKMDRAKLHCCSKANTSLCRDMCQKVSTNWGSQTWQEFHQLCEYNVVETQLIACLADVREPCQLGCTGLSYCSNFNNRPTELFRSCSVQSDQGAMNDIKLWSNGTIKMPFMNIPVLHIRKCQPEMWTAVACALQIKPCHSKSRGSVICKSDCVDILTQCGDLKRFHQGQTPERICELLSPVDDPESCIPLHRYLNPSSLAHSARGEVTHPCNPNPCPSNHLCQVNRKGCPDDFNCQPYFCVPGCKLGDASDFLVPMDTRLQVPVLSPGAGGQADCFEVCVCGASGRLEDCKEMPCVDTSKACVVGGQRKSHGTPFRVDCHPCSCFAGETICSSRQCYSTDSSDQERQRFTGLPCGCPDHFVPVCATNGRTYPSACVARCMGFKDHQFVYGHCRLNEPCSSKPCQRNQRCVPKRRVCLSDATDFPCRQYECVVRPSGCDSQLDPVCDTDGVVHTNLCKLHQSGKALAYMGQCQEDCRKPQPVCGQNSETYNSVCEAFSDRVAVDYEGPCHAVGAGADYAVGSGCDLVACPPPSHPHCVPVTPPGACCPVCASVLRVLWNREQMNVFAKLDRDRPVTVQDVLQILRLHVSVPQCDLFGYLSIDHELVVVIAHLDDRPTRLQVEACSKEAEKMDSLINYGSPTLVSHAPLSSFLSAETRVPVLHPSGATACRVILLLLLPLLPPLRLLLLEVL
;
A
#
# COMPACT_ATOMS: atom_id res chain seq x y z
N MET A 1 7.17 -15.05 -2.33
CA MET A 1 8.32 -15.25 -1.40
C MET A 1 9.01 -16.59 -1.66
N VAL A 2 10.25 -16.76 -1.18
CA VAL A 2 11.21 -17.88 -1.40
C VAL A 2 11.93 -17.81 -2.77
N LYS A 3 13.26 -17.68 -2.85
CA LYS A 3 14.28 -17.20 -1.86
C LYS A 3 15.56 -16.82 -2.62
N SER A 4 16.23 -15.75 -2.19
CA SER A 4 17.67 -15.57 -2.45
C SER A 4 18.50 -16.46 -1.51
N GLY A 5 19.75 -16.76 -1.89
CA GLY A 5 20.61 -17.75 -1.23
C GLY A 5 21.20 -17.37 0.15
N MET A 6 21.66 -18.39 0.87
CA MET A 6 22.57 -18.33 2.02
C MET A 6 24.04 -18.29 1.54
N PHE A 7 25.02 -17.79 2.29
CA PHE A 7 25.70 -18.44 3.44
C PHE A 7 26.68 -17.44 4.12
N ILE A 8 26.89 -17.43 5.45
CA ILE A 8 28.06 -17.91 6.25
C ILE A 8 28.00 -17.20 7.65
N VAL A 9 28.41 -17.67 8.85
CA VAL A 9 28.48 -19.00 9.52
C VAL A 9 28.80 -18.79 11.04
N HIS A 10 28.26 -19.64 11.95
CA HIS A 10 28.66 -19.90 13.37
C HIS A 10 28.60 -18.79 14.47
N SER A 11 28.10 -19.06 15.69
CA SER A 11 28.66 -20.08 16.62
C SER A 11 27.74 -20.53 17.78
N ILE A 12 28.09 -21.69 18.36
CA ILE A 12 27.93 -22.19 19.77
C ILE A 12 27.25 -23.56 19.87
N VAL A 13 27.88 -24.46 20.65
CA VAL A 13 27.43 -25.83 21.00
C VAL A 13 27.56 -26.01 22.52
N SER A 14 26.70 -26.84 23.12
CA SER A 14 26.75 -27.45 24.48
C SER A 14 25.87 -26.81 25.56
N LEU A 15 24.70 -27.40 25.86
CA LEU A 15 24.57 -28.45 26.90
C LEU A 15 23.13 -29.02 26.91
N ASN A 16 22.99 -30.30 27.29
CA ASN A 16 21.70 -31.02 27.35
C ASN A 16 21.39 -31.45 28.79
N ILE A 17 20.10 -31.41 29.15
CA ILE A 17 19.37 -32.34 30.04
C ILE A 17 20.04 -32.76 31.37
N LEU A 18 19.37 -32.47 32.51
CA LEU A 18 19.21 -33.46 33.59
C LEU A 18 18.06 -33.09 34.57
N PHE A 19 16.94 -33.80 34.49
CA PHE A 19 16.39 -34.72 35.52
C PHE A 19 14.88 -34.95 35.37
N ILE A 20 14.49 -36.22 35.43
CA ILE A 20 13.10 -36.71 35.44
C ILE A 20 12.84 -37.33 36.83
N LEU A 21 11.59 -37.21 37.31
CA LEU A 21 10.99 -37.94 38.45
C LEU A 21 11.59 -37.72 39.85
N PHE A 22 10.84 -37.01 40.72
CA PHE A 22 10.52 -37.51 42.07
C PHE A 22 9.17 -36.94 42.58
N CYS A 23 8.33 -37.87 43.08
CA CYS A 23 7.15 -37.78 43.96
C CYS A 23 6.22 -36.54 44.06
N VAL A 24 4.93 -36.83 43.85
CA VAL A 24 3.69 -36.26 44.46
C VAL A 24 3.71 -36.48 46.00
N PRO A 25 3.06 -35.68 46.92
CA PRO A 25 1.84 -34.87 46.78
C PRO A 25 1.80 -33.44 47.42
N CYS A 26 0.62 -32.81 47.26
CA CYS A 26 -0.12 -31.94 48.20
C CYS A 26 -0.15 -30.40 48.04
N VAL A 27 -1.29 -29.96 47.45
CA VAL A 27 -2.27 -28.99 47.99
C VAL A 27 -1.85 -27.54 48.24
N SER A 28 -2.45 -26.63 47.45
CA SER A 28 -3.27 -25.45 47.85
C SER A 28 -3.10 -24.34 46.78
N ARG A 29 -4.13 -23.72 46.18
CA ARG A 29 -5.60 -23.76 46.36
C ARG A 29 -6.28 -23.33 45.03
N ARG A 30 -7.56 -23.71 44.90
CA ARG A 30 -8.64 -23.25 43.97
C ARG A 30 -8.51 -21.80 43.45
N SER A 31 -9.09 -21.38 42.32
CA SER A 31 -10.11 -21.99 41.44
C SER A 31 -10.14 -21.24 40.10
N ASP A 32 -10.52 -21.82 38.96
CA ASP A 32 -10.69 -23.24 38.61
C ASP A 32 -10.57 -23.37 37.06
N GLY A 33 -10.43 -24.59 36.53
CA GLY A 33 -10.21 -24.84 35.10
C GLY A 33 -10.20 -26.33 34.77
N TRP A 34 -10.28 -26.66 33.48
CA TRP A 34 -10.39 -28.06 33.04
C TRP A 34 -9.13 -28.88 33.36
N VAL A 35 -9.31 -30.05 33.98
CA VAL A 35 -8.25 -30.89 34.55
C VAL A 35 -7.20 -31.38 33.53
N GLY A 36 -7.51 -31.35 32.22
CA GLY A 36 -6.57 -31.77 31.18
C GLY A 36 -5.62 -30.69 30.67
N LEU A 37 -5.68 -29.45 31.18
CA LEU A 37 -4.77 -28.35 30.82
C LEU A 37 -3.28 -28.72 30.93
N GLY A 38 -2.91 -29.50 31.97
CA GLY A 38 -1.54 -30.00 32.16
C GLY A 38 -1.08 -30.98 31.08
N CYS A 39 -1.99 -31.63 30.37
CA CYS A 39 -1.67 -32.52 29.24
C CYS A 39 -1.53 -31.77 27.91
N CYS A 40 -1.93 -30.49 27.82
CA CYS A 40 -1.91 -29.76 26.56
C CYS A 40 -0.50 -29.48 26.03
N GLU A 41 0.50 -29.38 26.91
CA GLU A 41 1.91 -29.28 26.49
C GLU A 41 2.46 -30.56 25.84
N LEU A 42 1.71 -31.66 25.90
CA LEU A 42 2.04 -32.91 25.23
C LEU A 42 1.47 -32.96 23.79
N ALA A 43 0.51 -32.09 23.45
CA ALA A 43 -0.07 -32.04 22.11
C ALA A 43 0.96 -31.58 21.06
N MET A 44 1.07 -32.32 19.96
CA MET A 44 2.15 -32.14 18.97
C MET A 44 1.84 -31.08 17.92
N SER A 45 0.56 -30.87 17.59
CA SER A 45 0.10 -29.77 16.77
C SER A 45 0.09 -28.48 17.60
N VAL A 46 0.68 -27.40 17.06
CA VAL A 46 0.68 -26.07 17.70
C VAL A 46 -0.76 -25.57 17.88
N GLU A 47 -1.65 -25.86 16.92
CA GLU A 47 -3.08 -25.57 17.01
C GLU A 47 -3.74 -26.40 18.13
N CYS A 48 -3.53 -27.72 18.16
CA CYS A 48 -4.12 -28.56 19.21
C CYS A 48 -3.65 -28.14 20.61
N ARG A 49 -2.36 -27.85 20.77
CA ARG A 49 -1.77 -27.34 22.02
C ARG A 49 -2.40 -26.02 22.47
N ARG A 50 -2.63 -25.08 21.54
CA ARG A 50 -3.25 -23.78 21.82
C ARG A 50 -4.71 -23.94 22.24
N GLU A 51 -5.50 -24.66 21.44
CA GLU A 51 -6.93 -24.85 21.71
C GLU A 51 -7.17 -25.70 22.97
N CYS A 52 -6.34 -26.71 23.22
CA CYS A 52 -6.36 -27.49 24.46
C CYS A 52 -6.10 -26.60 25.69
N LYS A 53 -5.11 -25.69 25.64
CA LYS A 53 -4.85 -24.71 26.72
C LYS A 53 -5.99 -23.70 26.92
N GLN A 54 -6.86 -23.53 25.93
CA GLN A 54 -7.98 -22.58 25.96
C GLN A 54 -9.33 -23.28 26.21
N ALA A 55 -9.36 -24.61 26.25
CA ALA A 55 -10.58 -25.39 26.40
C ALA A 55 -11.08 -25.44 27.85
N ALA A 56 -12.37 -25.15 28.02
CA ALA A 56 -13.08 -25.28 29.29
C ALA A 56 -13.55 -26.72 29.58
N SER A 57 -13.51 -27.62 28.59
CA SER A 57 -13.86 -29.03 28.76
C SER A 57 -13.14 -29.95 27.77
N LYS A 58 -13.16 -31.26 28.07
CA LYS A 58 -12.60 -32.31 27.20
C LYS A 58 -13.33 -32.41 25.84
N ASN A 59 -14.58 -31.98 25.74
CA ASN A 59 -15.40 -32.10 24.53
C ASN A 59 -15.17 -30.97 23.52
N ASP A 60 -14.58 -29.84 23.93
CA ASP A 60 -14.23 -28.74 23.03
C ASP A 60 -13.03 -29.14 22.13
N ILE A 61 -12.21 -30.05 22.65
CA ILE A 61 -10.90 -30.43 22.11
C ILE A 61 -11.02 -31.55 21.07
N THR A 62 -11.95 -32.49 21.26
CA THR A 62 -12.16 -33.64 20.36
C THR A 62 -12.62 -33.24 18.96
N LYS A 63 -13.12 -32.00 18.77
CA LYS A 63 -13.44 -31.44 17.45
C LYS A 63 -12.19 -30.98 16.67
N ILE A 64 -11.20 -30.43 17.36
CA ILE A 64 -10.03 -29.78 16.75
C ILE A 64 -8.81 -30.71 16.77
N CYS A 65 -8.51 -31.28 17.93
CA CYS A 65 -7.49 -32.31 18.13
C CYS A 65 -8.00 -33.68 17.66
N LYS A 66 -8.21 -33.85 16.36
CA LYS A 66 -8.50 -35.18 15.78
C LYS A 66 -7.30 -36.09 16.02
N LYS A 67 -7.54 -37.17 16.77
CA LYS A 67 -6.55 -38.16 17.23
C LYS A 67 -5.63 -38.67 16.11
N ASP A 68 -6.12 -38.71 14.87
CA ASP A 68 -5.36 -39.24 13.74
C ASP A 68 -4.41 -38.23 13.09
N ARG A 69 -4.67 -36.91 13.14
CA ARG A 69 -3.70 -35.88 12.67
C ARG A 69 -2.54 -35.68 13.64
N GLU A 70 -2.76 -35.86 14.94
CA GLU A 70 -1.67 -35.88 15.94
C GLU A 70 -0.79 -37.11 15.70
N ARG A 71 -1.39 -38.31 15.55
CA ARG A 71 -0.68 -39.57 15.22
C ARG A 71 0.15 -39.51 13.94
N GLU A 72 -0.28 -38.75 12.94
CA GLU A 72 0.43 -38.61 11.68
C GLU A 72 1.72 -37.78 11.84
N ARG A 73 1.64 -36.63 12.53
CA ARG A 73 2.80 -35.81 12.91
C ARG A 73 3.70 -36.48 13.96
N GLU A 74 3.11 -37.32 14.82
CA GLU A 74 3.83 -38.17 15.76
C GLU A 74 4.67 -39.21 15.00
N ARG A 75 4.06 -39.96 14.07
CA ARG A 75 4.77 -40.89 13.18
C ARG A 75 5.82 -40.22 12.31
N GLU A 76 5.58 -39.00 11.84
CA GLU A 76 6.54 -38.26 11.00
C GLU A 76 7.78 -37.84 11.81
N ARG A 77 7.60 -37.23 12.98
CA ARG A 77 8.71 -36.93 13.91
C ARG A 77 9.35 -38.17 14.52
N GLU A 78 8.62 -39.25 14.69
CA GLU A 78 9.16 -40.53 15.16
C GLU A 78 10.05 -41.15 14.07
N ARG A 79 9.60 -41.20 12.81
CA ARG A 79 10.44 -41.59 11.65
C ARG A 79 11.68 -40.71 11.51
N GLU A 80 11.56 -39.40 11.71
CA GLU A 80 12.68 -38.46 11.62
C GLU A 80 13.71 -38.69 12.74
N ARG A 81 13.25 -38.81 14.00
CA ARG A 81 14.09 -39.18 15.15
C ARG A 81 14.66 -40.59 15.07
N GLU A 82 13.95 -41.51 14.43
CA GLU A 82 14.40 -42.89 14.23
C GLU A 82 15.46 -42.96 13.12
N ARG A 83 15.30 -42.19 12.04
CA ARG A 83 16.32 -41.97 11.00
C ARG A 83 17.56 -41.27 11.55
N GLU A 84 17.40 -40.30 12.45
CA GLU A 84 18.49 -39.64 13.17
C GLU A 84 19.22 -40.64 14.10
N LYS A 85 18.50 -41.38 14.94
CA LYS A 85 19.06 -42.45 15.79
C LYS A 85 19.77 -43.54 14.97
N GLN A 86 19.22 -43.92 13.82
CA GLN A 86 19.81 -44.90 12.92
C GLN A 86 21.07 -44.35 12.25
N THR A 87 21.07 -43.09 11.83
CA THR A 87 22.26 -42.40 11.26
C THR A 87 23.37 -42.26 12.30
N ASN A 88 23.04 -41.82 13.52
CA ASN A 88 24.00 -41.70 14.62
C ASN A 88 24.53 -43.08 15.07
N ARG A 89 23.70 -44.13 15.11
CA ARG A 89 24.16 -45.50 15.34
C ARG A 89 25.10 -45.96 14.24
N LEU A 90 24.70 -45.85 12.97
CA LEU A 90 25.50 -46.27 11.83
C LEU A 90 26.84 -45.52 11.76
N GLY A 91 26.84 -44.21 11.99
CA GLY A 91 28.05 -43.40 12.10
C GLY A 91 28.95 -43.82 13.26
N SER A 92 28.38 -44.09 14.44
CA SER A 92 29.14 -44.61 15.58
C SER A 92 29.81 -45.97 15.27
N THR A 93 29.13 -46.84 14.52
CA THR A 93 29.66 -48.13 14.07
C THR A 93 30.72 -47.96 12.98
N CYS A 94 30.42 -47.25 11.88
CA CYS A 94 31.38 -47.01 10.79
C CYS A 94 32.66 -46.33 11.31
N CYS A 95 32.53 -45.31 12.15
CA CYS A 95 33.69 -44.57 12.68
C CYS A 95 34.35 -45.25 13.90
N SER A 96 33.85 -46.42 14.35
CA SER A 96 34.60 -47.27 15.28
C SER A 96 35.74 -48.02 14.56
N TYR A 97 35.57 -48.33 13.27
CA TYR A 97 36.58 -49.00 12.44
C TYR A 97 37.83 -48.16 12.17
N ALA A 98 37.88 -46.89 12.60
CA ALA A 98 39.09 -46.05 12.60
C ALA A 98 40.12 -46.46 13.67
N GLY A 99 39.72 -47.27 14.66
CA GLY A 99 40.61 -47.75 15.72
C GLY A 99 41.22 -46.61 16.54
N ARG A 100 42.56 -46.55 16.60
CA ARG A 100 43.31 -45.51 17.32
C ARG A 100 43.61 -44.25 16.49
N HIS A 101 43.24 -44.21 15.21
CA HIS A 101 43.52 -43.06 14.34
C HIS A 101 42.48 -41.94 14.56
N THR A 102 42.77 -41.04 15.50
CA THR A 102 41.89 -39.93 15.91
C THR A 102 41.45 -39.06 14.72
N THR A 103 42.37 -38.61 13.87
CA THR A 103 42.07 -37.75 12.72
C THR A 103 41.17 -38.44 11.69
N CYS A 104 41.39 -39.74 11.42
CA CYS A 104 40.51 -40.52 10.55
C CYS A 104 39.11 -40.69 11.17
N ARG A 105 39.04 -40.87 12.49
CA ARG A 105 37.78 -40.94 13.24
C ARG A 105 37.00 -39.63 13.18
N GLU A 106 37.69 -38.49 13.28
CA GLU A 106 37.11 -37.15 13.18
C GLU A 106 36.56 -36.86 11.78
N TYR A 107 37.32 -37.13 10.71
CA TYR A 107 36.82 -37.02 9.34
C TYR A 107 35.60 -37.93 9.10
N CYS A 108 35.65 -39.18 9.57
CA CYS A 108 34.51 -40.09 9.49
C CYS A 108 33.29 -39.53 10.23
N GLN A 109 33.46 -39.04 11.46
CA GLN A 109 32.35 -38.48 12.25
C GLN A 109 31.73 -37.23 11.59
N ALA A 110 32.50 -36.45 10.84
CA ALA A 110 31.99 -35.31 10.10
C ALA A 110 30.96 -35.69 9.00
N ILE A 111 31.01 -36.93 8.46
CA ILE A 111 30.03 -37.44 7.48
C ILE A 111 28.64 -37.67 8.10
N PHE A 112 28.55 -37.89 9.41
CA PHE A 112 27.32 -38.29 10.10
C PHE A 112 26.76 -37.20 11.05
N ARG A 113 27.22 -35.95 10.94
CA ARG A 113 26.66 -34.82 11.72
C ARG A 113 25.35 -34.32 11.08
N THR A 114 24.40 -33.92 11.92
CA THR A 114 23.02 -33.63 11.54
C THR A 114 22.83 -32.30 10.80
N ASP A 115 21.71 -32.21 10.08
CA ASP A 115 21.15 -31.08 9.32
C ASP A 115 21.67 -30.81 7.89
N SER A 116 22.68 -31.54 7.39
CA SER A 116 23.12 -31.42 5.98
C SER A 116 23.67 -32.72 5.40
N SER A 117 23.47 -32.95 4.10
CA SER A 117 24.12 -34.05 3.36
C SER A 117 25.65 -33.88 3.32
N PRO A 118 26.44 -34.97 3.45
CA PRO A 118 27.90 -34.88 3.47
C PRO A 118 28.45 -34.34 2.15
N THR A 119 29.38 -33.39 2.25
CA THR A 119 29.99 -32.70 1.10
C THR A 119 31.08 -33.54 0.44
N VAL A 120 31.34 -33.29 -0.85
CA VAL A 120 32.38 -33.99 -1.64
C VAL A 120 33.77 -33.88 -0.98
N SER A 121 34.10 -32.72 -0.41
CA SER A 121 35.36 -32.51 0.32
C SER A 121 35.46 -33.37 1.59
N GLN A 122 34.37 -33.55 2.34
CA GLN A 122 34.35 -34.45 3.50
C GLN A 122 34.46 -35.93 3.08
N ILE A 123 33.76 -36.33 2.02
CA ILE A 123 33.81 -37.72 1.51
C ILE A 123 35.21 -38.06 0.99
N ASN A 124 35.83 -37.16 0.23
CA ASN A 124 37.19 -37.34 -0.27
C ASN A 124 38.23 -37.27 0.87
N ALA A 125 38.09 -36.37 1.85
CA ALA A 125 38.97 -36.35 3.03
C ALA A 125 38.92 -37.68 3.81
N VAL A 126 37.74 -38.30 3.97
CA VAL A 126 37.65 -39.64 4.55
C VAL A 126 38.31 -40.68 3.65
N LYS A 127 38.04 -40.66 2.34
CA LYS A 127 38.60 -41.62 1.39
C LYS A 127 40.13 -41.56 1.36
N ASP A 128 40.69 -40.39 1.09
CA ASP A 128 42.12 -40.20 0.88
C ASP A 128 42.92 -40.41 2.18
N TYR A 129 42.37 -40.02 3.34
CA TYR A 129 43.06 -40.15 4.64
C TYR A 129 42.84 -41.49 5.34
N CYS A 130 41.65 -42.12 5.22
CA CYS A 130 41.34 -43.38 5.93
C CYS A 130 41.57 -44.65 5.09
N GLN A 131 41.71 -44.58 3.75
CA GLN A 131 41.85 -45.76 2.90
C GLN A 131 43.11 -46.59 3.20
N SER A 132 44.19 -45.97 3.67
CA SER A 132 45.41 -46.64 4.15
C SER A 132 45.27 -47.27 5.54
N HIS A 133 44.23 -46.92 6.30
CA HIS A 133 44.09 -47.25 7.72
C HIS A 133 42.92 -48.19 8.04
N SER A 134 41.81 -48.14 7.27
CA SER A 134 40.68 -49.04 7.48
C SER A 134 39.79 -49.19 6.24
N THR A 135 39.95 -50.31 5.52
CA THR A 135 39.11 -50.66 4.36
C THR A 135 37.65 -50.90 4.73
N GLN A 136 37.39 -51.41 5.95
CA GLN A 136 36.04 -51.60 6.49
C GLN A 136 35.32 -50.26 6.76
N LEU A 137 36.05 -49.24 7.25
CA LEU A 137 35.50 -47.90 7.41
C LEU A 137 35.09 -47.30 6.05
N ILE A 138 35.98 -47.37 5.05
CA ILE A 138 35.71 -46.87 3.70
C ILE A 138 34.50 -47.58 3.07
N GLY A 139 34.38 -48.90 3.21
CA GLY A 139 33.20 -49.64 2.75
C GLY A 139 31.90 -49.23 3.44
N CYS A 140 31.96 -48.99 4.76
CA CYS A 140 30.81 -48.57 5.56
C CYS A 140 30.33 -47.16 5.18
N VAL A 141 31.25 -46.20 5.08
CA VAL A 141 30.97 -44.81 4.64
C VAL A 141 30.53 -44.76 3.17
N GLY A 142 31.13 -45.59 2.31
CA GLY A 142 30.77 -45.70 0.89
C GLY A 142 29.36 -46.25 0.66
N ASN A 143 28.91 -47.20 1.48
CA ASN A 143 27.53 -47.70 1.41
C ASN A 143 26.52 -46.67 1.96
N TYR A 144 26.87 -45.93 3.01
CA TYR A 144 26.03 -44.85 3.53
C TYR A 144 25.84 -43.72 2.50
N THR A 145 26.95 -43.18 1.97
CA THR A 145 26.92 -42.08 0.98
C THR A 145 26.21 -42.46 -0.31
N LYS A 146 26.28 -43.72 -0.78
CA LYS A 146 25.48 -44.21 -1.91
C LYS A 146 23.96 -44.22 -1.69
N SER A 147 23.49 -44.15 -0.44
CA SER A 147 22.06 -44.12 -0.09
C SER A 147 21.51 -42.72 0.19
N TYR A 148 22.30 -41.67 -0.09
CA TYR A 148 21.92 -40.26 0.02
C TYR A 148 22.26 -39.55 -1.30
N PRO A 149 21.27 -39.36 -2.19
CA PRO A 149 20.64 -38.05 -2.30
C PRO A 149 19.10 -38.08 -2.20
N ILE A 150 18.47 -36.91 -2.15
CA ILE A 150 17.00 -36.75 -2.01
C ILE A 150 16.23 -37.07 -3.31
N ARG A 151 16.91 -37.17 -4.46
CA ARG A 151 16.37 -37.70 -5.72
C ARG A 151 17.41 -38.59 -6.40
N ASN A 152 16.95 -39.65 -7.07
CA ASN A 152 17.81 -40.45 -7.94
C ASN A 152 18.02 -39.70 -9.27
N PRO A 153 19.26 -39.45 -9.72
CA PRO A 153 19.53 -38.77 -11.00
C PRO A 153 18.80 -39.39 -12.20
N ILE A 154 18.58 -40.71 -12.16
CA ILE A 154 17.87 -41.47 -13.19
C ILE A 154 16.40 -41.02 -13.32
N ASP A 155 15.75 -40.61 -12.23
CA ASP A 155 14.34 -40.19 -12.24
C ASP A 155 14.12 -38.89 -13.02
N SER A 156 15.19 -38.11 -13.26
CA SER A 156 15.15 -36.86 -14.03
C SER A 156 15.65 -37.01 -15.48
N LEU A 157 15.86 -38.24 -15.96
CA LEU A 157 16.31 -38.51 -17.35
C LEU A 157 15.35 -37.95 -18.43
N TYR A 158 14.07 -37.79 -18.10
CA TYR A 158 13.06 -37.20 -19.00
C TYR A 158 13.23 -35.68 -19.16
N CYS A 159 14.00 -35.01 -18.30
CA CYS A 159 14.36 -33.61 -18.49
C CYS A 159 15.43 -33.44 -19.57
N CYS A 160 16.29 -34.44 -19.79
CA CYS A 160 17.24 -34.44 -20.91
C CYS A 160 16.57 -34.45 -22.29
N ASP A 161 15.32 -34.92 -22.40
CA ASP A 161 14.53 -34.83 -23.64
C ASP A 161 14.18 -33.38 -24.04
N ARG A 162 14.31 -32.42 -23.11
CA ARG A 162 13.94 -31.01 -23.31
C ARG A 162 15.12 -30.10 -23.68
N ALA A 163 16.33 -30.64 -23.83
CA ALA A 163 17.45 -29.86 -24.35
C ALA A 163 17.27 -29.65 -25.85
N GLU A 164 17.46 -28.41 -26.34
CA GLU A 164 17.33 -28.09 -27.76
C GLU A 164 18.46 -28.68 -28.61
N ASP A 165 19.65 -28.87 -28.02
CA ASP A 165 20.83 -29.42 -28.68
C ASP A 165 20.93 -30.95 -28.51
N ALA A 166 21.01 -31.69 -29.62
CA ALA A 166 21.04 -33.15 -29.63
C ALA A 166 22.33 -33.75 -29.02
N HIS A 167 23.47 -33.05 -29.05
CA HIS A 167 24.69 -33.44 -28.35
C HIS A 167 24.49 -33.30 -26.83
N CYS A 168 23.87 -32.19 -26.39
CA CYS A 168 23.49 -31.99 -24.99
C CYS A 168 22.47 -33.05 -24.51
N GLN A 169 21.45 -33.41 -25.29
CA GLN A 169 20.50 -34.47 -24.92
C GLN A 169 21.22 -35.80 -24.60
N VAL A 170 22.17 -36.21 -25.45
CA VAL A 170 22.94 -37.45 -25.27
C VAL A 170 23.92 -37.34 -24.10
N ALA A 171 24.63 -36.21 -23.99
CA ALA A 171 25.54 -35.95 -22.87
C ALA A 171 24.79 -35.96 -21.53
N CYS A 172 23.64 -35.29 -21.44
CA CYS A 172 22.80 -35.23 -20.25
C CYS A 172 22.37 -36.62 -19.76
N ARG A 173 21.86 -37.48 -20.66
CA ARG A 173 21.48 -38.85 -20.29
C ARG A 173 22.66 -39.71 -19.87
N ARG A 174 23.85 -39.48 -20.45
CA ARG A 174 25.08 -40.16 -20.04
C ARG A 174 25.46 -39.72 -18.62
N ILE A 175 25.54 -38.40 -18.39
CA ILE A 175 25.91 -37.79 -17.11
C ILE A 175 25.00 -38.27 -15.97
N LEU A 176 23.67 -38.19 -16.13
CA LEU A 176 22.70 -38.65 -15.13
C LEU A 176 22.71 -40.18 -14.88
N ARG A 177 23.35 -40.96 -15.75
CA ARG A 177 23.54 -42.41 -15.54
C ARG A 177 24.90 -42.76 -14.96
N THR A 178 25.89 -41.87 -15.05
CA THR A 178 27.27 -42.14 -14.61
C THR A 178 27.69 -41.38 -13.34
N LEU A 179 27.13 -40.20 -13.10
CA LEU A 179 27.49 -39.34 -11.95
C LEU A 179 26.37 -39.41 -10.90
N SER A 180 26.75 -39.41 -9.62
CA SER A 180 25.84 -39.67 -8.50
C SER A 180 25.67 -38.50 -7.53
N THR A 181 26.42 -37.40 -7.71
CA THR A 181 26.33 -36.21 -6.86
C THR A 181 25.79 -35.02 -7.67
N GLU A 182 24.94 -34.20 -7.04
CA GLU A 182 24.30 -33.06 -7.72
C GLU A 182 25.34 -32.09 -8.30
N GLN A 183 26.47 -31.89 -7.61
CA GLN A 183 27.50 -30.95 -8.04
C GLN A 183 28.30 -31.44 -9.26
N GLU A 184 28.71 -32.72 -9.29
CA GLU A 184 29.38 -33.32 -10.47
C GLU A 184 28.43 -33.38 -11.69
N ILE A 185 27.14 -33.66 -11.44
CA ILE A 185 26.10 -33.63 -12.48
C ILE A 185 25.97 -32.21 -13.06
N MET A 186 25.87 -31.19 -12.22
CA MET A 186 25.75 -29.79 -12.66
C MET A 186 26.99 -29.32 -13.43
N GLU A 187 28.20 -29.58 -12.92
CA GLU A 187 29.45 -29.17 -13.58
C GLU A 187 29.63 -29.91 -14.91
N GLY A 188 29.39 -31.22 -14.96
CA GLY A 188 29.44 -32.00 -16.19
C GLY A 188 28.39 -31.60 -17.24
N LEU A 189 27.18 -31.25 -16.81
CA LEU A 189 26.14 -30.72 -17.71
C LEU A 189 26.53 -29.37 -18.29
N ILE A 190 27.03 -28.43 -17.47
CA ILE A 190 27.45 -27.10 -17.92
C ILE A 190 28.61 -27.20 -18.91
N GLU A 191 29.59 -28.09 -18.66
CA GLU A 191 30.74 -28.28 -19.55
C GLU A 191 30.33 -28.91 -20.90
N GLN A 192 29.56 -30.00 -20.88
CA GLN A 192 29.23 -30.76 -22.09
C GLN A 192 28.10 -30.13 -22.91
N CYS A 193 27.14 -29.46 -22.28
CA CYS A 193 26.07 -28.70 -22.97
C CYS A 193 26.47 -27.25 -23.31
N ARG A 194 27.57 -26.74 -22.75
CA ARG A 194 28.05 -25.34 -22.91
C ARG A 194 26.99 -24.28 -22.55
N SER A 195 26.03 -24.63 -21.70
CA SER A 195 24.92 -23.78 -21.26
C SER A 195 24.95 -23.61 -19.74
N GLN A 196 24.82 -22.37 -19.27
CA GLN A 196 24.62 -22.11 -17.84
C GLN A 196 23.16 -22.39 -17.46
N PRO A 197 22.86 -22.81 -16.21
CA PRO A 197 21.52 -23.12 -15.76
C PRO A 197 20.66 -21.85 -15.65
N LEU A 198 20.05 -21.48 -16.76
CA LEU A 198 19.17 -20.31 -16.88
C LEU A 198 17.71 -20.73 -16.62
N PRO A 199 16.93 -20.00 -15.80
CA PRO A 199 15.50 -20.29 -15.59
C PRO A 199 14.62 -20.17 -16.84
N GLN A 200 15.19 -19.75 -17.98
CA GLN A 200 14.55 -19.60 -19.28
C GLN A 200 14.61 -20.91 -20.11
N ASP A 201 15.56 -21.80 -19.81
CA ASP A 201 15.89 -22.97 -20.63
C ASP A 201 14.96 -24.17 -20.32
N PRO A 202 14.36 -24.85 -21.31
CA PRO A 202 13.37 -25.89 -21.07
C PRO A 202 13.89 -27.15 -20.35
N MET A 203 15.18 -27.48 -20.52
CA MET A 203 15.84 -28.56 -19.79
C MET A 203 16.06 -28.15 -18.33
N TRP A 204 16.62 -26.97 -18.10
CA TRP A 204 16.92 -26.49 -16.75
C TRP A 204 15.65 -26.19 -15.94
N GLN A 205 14.59 -25.64 -16.57
CA GLN A 205 13.27 -25.50 -15.96
C GLN A 205 12.69 -26.83 -15.47
N CYS A 206 12.94 -27.93 -16.20
CA CYS A 206 12.46 -29.26 -15.82
C CYS A 206 13.17 -29.80 -14.57
N PHE A 207 14.49 -29.60 -14.45
CA PHE A 207 15.25 -29.95 -13.25
C PHE A 207 14.89 -29.08 -12.03
N LEU A 208 14.58 -27.79 -12.26
CA LEU A 208 14.19 -26.84 -11.20
C LEU A 208 12.72 -27.02 -10.76
N GLY A 209 11.88 -27.64 -11.58
CA GLY A 209 10.53 -28.05 -11.24
C GLY A 209 10.49 -29.24 -10.28
N SER A 210 9.35 -29.44 -9.62
CA SER A 210 9.13 -30.65 -8.81
C SER A 210 8.99 -31.86 -9.73
N ALA A 211 10.08 -32.60 -9.94
CA ALA A 211 10.09 -33.80 -10.76
C ALA A 211 9.21 -34.90 -10.15
N GLN A 212 7.96 -34.96 -10.62
CA GLN A 212 7.08 -36.11 -10.54
C GLN A 212 6.65 -36.47 -11.97
N PRO A 213 6.62 -37.76 -12.35
CA PRO A 213 5.98 -38.18 -13.59
C PRO A 213 4.49 -37.82 -13.54
N PRO A 214 3.84 -37.53 -14.68
CA PRO A 214 2.39 -37.31 -14.70
C PRO A 214 1.67 -38.58 -14.26
N ALA A 215 1.04 -38.53 -13.09
CA ALA A 215 0.10 -39.56 -12.66
C ALA A 215 -1.10 -39.59 -13.61
N LYS A 216 -1.62 -40.78 -13.91
CA LYS A 216 -2.88 -40.94 -14.66
C LYS A 216 -4.02 -40.23 -13.91
N PRO A 217 -5.02 -39.68 -14.63
CA PRO A 217 -6.06 -38.88 -14.00
C PRO A 217 -6.88 -39.70 -13.03
N HIS A 218 -6.72 -39.40 -11.74
CA HIS A 218 -7.71 -39.67 -10.71
C HIS A 218 -8.33 -38.33 -10.34
N GLU A 219 -9.66 -38.23 -10.43
CA GLU A 219 -10.41 -37.08 -9.96
C GLU A 219 -10.43 -37.07 -8.42
N GLU A 220 -9.40 -36.49 -7.80
CA GLU A 220 -9.53 -35.89 -6.47
C GLU A 220 -9.93 -34.42 -6.61
N PRO A 221 -10.75 -33.88 -5.68
CA PRO A 221 -11.21 -32.50 -5.78
C PRO A 221 -10.04 -31.52 -5.79
N LEU A 222 -10.02 -30.61 -6.77
CA LEU A 222 -9.04 -29.54 -6.87
C LEU A 222 -8.91 -28.80 -5.52
N PRO A 223 -7.69 -28.56 -5.01
CA PRO A 223 -7.49 -27.62 -3.92
C PRO A 223 -8.13 -26.27 -4.30
N PRO A 224 -8.77 -25.54 -3.36
CA PRO A 224 -9.36 -24.25 -3.68
C PRO A 224 -8.31 -23.33 -4.29
N ALA A 225 -8.58 -22.84 -5.50
CA ALA A 225 -7.64 -22.06 -6.26
C ALA A 225 -7.28 -20.77 -5.49
N LYS A 226 -5.98 -20.55 -5.27
CA LYS A 226 -5.52 -19.41 -4.47
C LYS A 226 -5.70 -18.13 -5.28
N MET A 227 -6.60 -17.27 -4.80
CA MET A 227 -6.98 -16.04 -5.48
C MET A 227 -6.14 -14.84 -4.99
N ASP A 228 -5.74 -13.99 -5.92
CA ASP A 228 -5.17 -12.67 -5.67
C ASP A 228 -6.26 -11.61 -5.92
N ARG A 229 -6.98 -11.23 -4.87
CA ARG A 229 -8.12 -10.30 -5.00
C ARG A 229 -7.66 -8.86 -5.32
N ALA A 230 -6.40 -8.52 -5.03
CA ALA A 230 -5.83 -7.22 -5.41
C ALA A 230 -5.55 -7.12 -6.92
N LYS A 231 -4.99 -8.17 -7.54
CA LYS A 231 -4.89 -8.22 -9.02
C LYS A 231 -6.27 -8.27 -9.68
N LEU A 232 -7.22 -9.00 -9.08
CA LEU A 232 -8.58 -9.10 -9.61
C LEU A 232 -9.30 -7.75 -9.69
N HIS A 233 -9.08 -6.85 -8.72
CA HIS A 233 -9.56 -5.45 -8.75
C HIS A 233 -9.07 -4.68 -9.99
N CYS A 234 -7.89 -5.01 -10.53
CA CYS A 234 -7.36 -4.36 -11.73
C CYS A 234 -7.94 -4.88 -13.04
N CYS A 235 -8.50 -6.10 -13.08
CA CYS A 235 -8.90 -6.72 -14.34
C CYS A 235 -10.03 -5.95 -15.07
N SER A 236 -10.90 -5.24 -14.34
CA SER A 236 -11.93 -4.37 -14.93
C SER A 236 -11.37 -3.15 -15.65
N LYS A 237 -10.11 -2.77 -15.38
CA LYS A 237 -9.36 -1.68 -16.03
C LYS A 237 -8.73 -2.09 -17.38
N ALA A 238 -8.81 -3.37 -17.75
CA ALA A 238 -8.35 -3.85 -19.05
C ALA A 238 -9.17 -3.26 -20.20
N ASN A 239 -8.51 -2.69 -21.19
CA ASN A 239 -9.13 -2.04 -22.34
C ASN A 239 -9.67 -3.09 -23.34
N THR A 240 -8.97 -4.21 -23.52
CA THR A 240 -9.43 -5.34 -24.33
C THR A 240 -10.08 -6.43 -23.47
N SER A 241 -11.09 -7.12 -24.03
CA SER A 241 -11.70 -8.30 -23.41
C SER A 241 -10.70 -9.45 -23.25
N LEU A 242 -9.77 -9.63 -24.19
CA LEU A 242 -8.72 -10.65 -24.09
C LEU A 242 -7.89 -10.47 -22.81
N CYS A 243 -7.37 -9.26 -22.56
CA CYS A 243 -6.57 -9.00 -21.37
C CYS A 243 -7.40 -8.98 -20.08
N ARG A 244 -8.68 -8.59 -20.15
CA ARG A 244 -9.64 -8.73 -19.04
C ARG A 244 -9.78 -10.19 -18.61
N ASP A 245 -10.08 -11.09 -19.55
CA ASP A 245 -10.31 -12.51 -19.30
C ASP A 245 -9.03 -13.23 -18.85
N MET A 246 -7.89 -12.90 -19.46
CA MET A 246 -6.59 -13.45 -19.03
C MET A 246 -6.19 -12.95 -17.63
N CYS A 247 -6.40 -11.67 -17.32
CA CYS A 247 -6.16 -11.12 -15.98
C CYS A 247 -7.00 -11.84 -14.93
N GLN A 248 -8.29 -12.05 -15.19
CA GLN A 248 -9.18 -12.78 -14.29
C GLN A 248 -8.70 -14.21 -14.05
N LYS A 249 -8.37 -14.96 -15.13
CA LYS A 249 -7.85 -16.34 -15.05
C LYS A 249 -6.54 -16.42 -14.25
N VAL A 250 -5.61 -15.50 -14.49
CA VAL A 250 -4.30 -15.46 -13.79
C VAL A 250 -4.47 -15.05 -12.32
N SER A 251 -5.45 -14.20 -12.01
CA SER A 251 -5.73 -13.76 -10.63
C SER A 251 -6.42 -14.83 -9.79
N THR A 252 -7.10 -15.80 -10.39
CA THR A 252 -7.79 -16.87 -9.66
C THR A 252 -7.08 -18.23 -9.69
N ASN A 253 -6.43 -18.57 -10.81
CA ASN A 253 -5.69 -19.82 -11.01
C ASN A 253 -4.17 -19.58 -11.05
N TRP A 254 -3.61 -19.13 -9.92
CA TRP A 254 -2.19 -18.84 -9.77
C TRP A 254 -1.31 -20.08 -10.01
N GLY A 255 -0.38 -20.01 -10.99
CA GLY A 255 0.63 -21.05 -11.25
C GLY A 255 0.46 -21.86 -12.55
N SER A 256 -0.40 -21.44 -13.48
CA SER A 256 -0.51 -22.05 -14.81
C SER A 256 0.36 -21.34 -15.88
N GLN A 257 0.60 -22.00 -17.03
CA GLN A 257 1.36 -21.44 -18.17
C GLN A 257 0.83 -20.07 -18.66
N THR A 258 -0.47 -19.80 -18.44
CA THR A 258 -1.15 -18.56 -18.82
C THR A 258 -0.53 -17.29 -18.23
N TRP A 259 0.25 -17.36 -17.14
CA TRP A 259 0.91 -16.19 -16.56
C TRP A 259 1.97 -15.60 -17.49
N GLN A 260 2.74 -16.45 -18.20
CA GLN A 260 3.77 -15.98 -19.14
C GLN A 260 3.13 -15.34 -20.38
N GLU A 261 2.07 -15.96 -20.90
CA GLU A 261 1.28 -15.44 -22.02
C GLU A 261 0.64 -14.08 -21.67
N PHE A 262 0.06 -13.95 -20.46
CA PHE A 262 -0.52 -12.69 -19.99
C PHE A 262 0.52 -11.56 -19.90
N HIS A 263 1.69 -11.85 -19.31
CA HIS A 263 2.77 -10.89 -19.21
C HIS A 263 3.27 -10.43 -20.60
N GLN A 264 3.35 -11.34 -21.58
CA GLN A 264 3.75 -11.00 -22.95
C GLN A 264 2.68 -10.22 -23.73
N LEU A 265 1.41 -10.65 -23.67
CA LEU A 265 0.33 -10.10 -24.50
C LEU A 265 -0.34 -8.85 -23.91
N CYS A 266 -0.31 -8.67 -22.59
CA CYS A 266 -1.04 -7.62 -21.89
C CYS A 266 -0.14 -6.63 -21.16
N GLU A 267 0.87 -7.09 -20.41
CA GLU A 267 1.71 -6.17 -19.61
C GLU A 267 2.69 -5.33 -20.45
N TYR A 268 2.96 -5.70 -21.69
CA TYR A 268 3.72 -4.91 -22.67
C TYR A 268 2.86 -4.24 -23.75
N ASN A 269 1.54 -4.41 -23.71
CA ASN A 269 0.65 -3.80 -24.70
C ASN A 269 0.29 -2.38 -24.27
N VAL A 270 0.80 -1.38 -25.00
CA VAL A 270 0.56 0.05 -24.73
C VAL A 270 -0.93 0.42 -24.68
N VAL A 271 -1.81 -0.35 -25.35
CA VAL A 271 -3.27 -0.20 -25.32
C VAL A 271 -3.87 -0.50 -23.92
N GLU A 272 -3.16 -1.26 -23.08
CA GLU A 272 -3.57 -1.70 -21.74
C GLU A 272 -3.02 -0.82 -20.60
N THR A 273 -2.65 0.43 -20.89
CA THR A 273 -1.99 1.33 -19.92
C THR A 273 -2.70 1.43 -18.56
N GLN A 274 -4.04 1.44 -18.52
CA GLN A 274 -4.79 1.49 -17.25
C GLN A 274 -4.66 0.21 -16.42
N LEU A 275 -4.70 -0.97 -17.07
CA LEU A 275 -4.45 -2.27 -16.43
C LEU A 275 -3.02 -2.36 -15.92
N ILE A 276 -2.04 -1.96 -16.75
CA ILE A 276 -0.61 -1.98 -16.42
C ILE A 276 -0.33 -1.08 -15.20
N ALA A 277 -0.84 0.15 -15.19
CA ALA A 277 -0.68 1.07 -14.06
C ALA A 277 -1.29 0.51 -12.76
N CYS A 278 -2.49 -0.05 -12.83
CA CYS A 278 -3.15 -0.67 -11.68
C CYS A 278 -2.37 -1.88 -11.15
N LEU A 279 -1.90 -2.78 -12.02
CA LEU A 279 -1.09 -3.93 -11.63
C LEU A 279 0.27 -3.51 -11.04
N ALA A 280 0.86 -2.42 -11.53
CA ALA A 280 2.06 -1.84 -10.93
C ALA A 280 1.78 -1.32 -9.50
N ASP A 281 0.63 -0.68 -9.26
CA ASP A 281 0.24 -0.20 -7.93
C ASP A 281 -0.02 -1.33 -6.91
N VAL A 282 -0.58 -2.45 -7.36
CA VAL A 282 -0.78 -3.65 -6.54
C VAL A 282 0.55 -4.31 -6.16
N ARG A 283 1.56 -4.24 -7.04
CA ARG A 283 2.91 -4.81 -6.81
C ARG A 283 3.76 -3.91 -5.91
N GLU A 284 3.92 -2.66 -6.32
CA GLU A 284 4.82 -1.67 -5.72
C GLU A 284 4.17 -0.28 -5.87
N PRO A 285 3.38 0.19 -4.87
CA PRO A 285 2.69 1.47 -4.96
C PRO A 285 3.68 2.66 -4.90
N CYS A 286 3.39 3.72 -5.66
CA CYS A 286 4.18 4.95 -5.64
C CYS A 286 4.20 5.60 -4.25
N GLN A 287 5.40 5.82 -3.71
CA GLN A 287 5.64 6.50 -2.44
C GLN A 287 6.57 7.70 -2.64
N LEU A 288 6.42 8.72 -1.78
CA LEU A 288 7.26 9.91 -1.82
C LEU A 288 8.66 9.63 -1.28
N GLY A 289 9.65 10.31 -1.85
CA GLY A 289 11.04 10.26 -1.41
C GLY A 289 11.79 9.00 -1.83
N CYS A 290 13.12 9.08 -1.81
CA CYS A 290 14.00 7.93 -2.01
C CYS A 290 15.33 8.19 -1.29
N THR A 291 15.83 7.22 -0.55
CA THR A 291 17.09 7.31 0.21
C THR A 291 17.78 5.94 0.32
N GLY A 292 19.08 5.93 0.62
CA GLY A 292 19.84 4.71 0.91
C GLY A 292 20.39 3.95 -0.31
N LEU A 293 20.22 4.47 -1.52
CA LEU A 293 20.76 3.87 -2.74
C LEU A 293 22.26 4.16 -2.90
N SER A 294 23.03 3.17 -3.32
CA SER A 294 24.50 3.27 -3.48
C SER A 294 24.91 3.40 -4.95
N TYR A 295 24.33 2.59 -5.83
CA TYR A 295 24.62 2.61 -7.26
C TYR A 295 23.78 3.69 -7.96
N CYS A 296 22.47 3.68 -7.74
CA CYS A 296 21.50 4.65 -8.23
C CYS A 296 21.44 5.93 -7.38
N SER A 297 22.61 6.40 -6.91
CA SER A 297 22.72 7.46 -5.91
C SER A 297 22.10 8.81 -6.33
N ASN A 298 22.00 9.09 -7.63
CA ASN A 298 21.32 10.29 -8.17
C ASN A 298 19.81 10.34 -7.87
N PHE A 299 19.18 9.22 -7.52
CA PHE A 299 17.76 9.13 -7.13
C PHE A 299 17.55 9.48 -5.64
N ASN A 300 18.60 9.50 -4.82
CA ASN A 300 18.50 9.85 -3.41
C ASN A 300 18.16 11.33 -3.17
N ASN A 301 17.56 11.61 -2.01
CA ASN A 301 17.28 12.96 -1.50
C ASN A 301 16.35 13.78 -2.43
N ARG A 302 15.30 13.12 -2.94
CA ARG A 302 14.25 13.70 -3.79
C ARG A 302 12.88 13.60 -3.11
N PRO A 303 12.64 14.35 -2.01
CA PRO A 303 11.50 14.12 -1.12
C PRO A 303 10.13 14.48 -1.74
N THR A 304 10.11 15.29 -2.79
CA THR A 304 8.91 15.71 -3.54
C THR A 304 8.67 14.89 -4.82
N GLU A 305 9.49 13.87 -5.08
CA GLU A 305 9.32 12.95 -6.21
C GLU A 305 8.78 11.59 -5.73
N LEU A 306 8.07 10.88 -6.62
CA LEU A 306 7.45 9.59 -6.34
C LEU A 306 8.27 8.45 -6.96
N PHE A 307 8.45 7.36 -6.20
CA PHE A 307 9.17 6.16 -6.62
C PHE A 307 8.43 4.90 -6.15
N ARG A 308 8.52 3.80 -6.90
CA ARG A 308 7.90 2.51 -6.52
C ARG A 308 8.85 1.61 -5.74
N SER A 309 10.16 1.69 -5.97
CA SER A 309 11.14 0.85 -5.28
C SER A 309 12.40 1.62 -4.89
N CYS A 310 12.66 1.79 -3.61
CA CYS A 310 13.88 2.44 -3.08
C CYS A 310 14.75 1.44 -2.30
N SER A 311 14.79 0.18 -2.74
CA SER A 311 15.43 -0.92 -2.02
C SER A 311 16.87 -1.18 -2.48
N VAL A 312 17.68 -1.75 -1.58
CA VAL A 312 19.02 -2.28 -1.92
C VAL A 312 18.93 -3.35 -3.01
N GLN A 313 17.81 -4.07 -3.11
CA GLN A 313 17.59 -5.10 -4.14
C GLN A 313 17.43 -4.46 -5.53
N SER A 314 16.63 -3.39 -5.65
CA SER A 314 16.48 -2.61 -6.89
C SER A 314 17.78 -1.90 -7.29
N ASP A 315 18.54 -1.38 -6.31
CA ASP A 315 19.87 -0.77 -6.53
C ASP A 315 20.87 -1.78 -7.14
N GLN A 316 20.90 -3.00 -6.56
CA GLN A 316 21.74 -4.09 -7.06
C GLN A 316 21.23 -4.64 -8.41
N GLY A 317 19.91 -4.59 -8.66
CA GLY A 317 19.29 -4.92 -9.94
C GLY A 317 19.83 -4.06 -11.08
N ALA A 318 19.84 -2.73 -10.89
CA ALA A 318 20.33 -1.80 -11.91
C ALA A 318 21.82 -2.02 -12.23
N MET A 319 22.63 -2.31 -11.20
CA MET A 319 24.05 -2.67 -11.39
C MET A 319 24.22 -3.97 -12.18
N ASN A 320 23.28 -4.91 -12.09
CA ASN A 320 23.32 -6.18 -12.82
C ASN A 320 22.84 -6.03 -14.27
N ASP A 321 21.83 -5.19 -14.52
CA ASP A 321 21.39 -4.84 -15.87
C ASP A 321 22.53 -4.23 -16.69
N ILE A 322 23.28 -3.28 -16.12
CA ILE A 322 24.45 -2.68 -16.77
C ILE A 322 25.57 -3.69 -17.06
N LYS A 323 25.75 -4.71 -16.20
CA LYS A 323 26.67 -5.83 -16.50
C LYS A 323 26.16 -6.66 -17.67
N LEU A 324 24.86 -6.97 -17.72
CA LEU A 324 24.25 -7.77 -18.81
C LEU A 324 24.31 -7.03 -20.16
N TRP A 325 23.92 -5.75 -20.19
CA TRP A 325 23.88 -4.93 -21.40
C TRP A 325 25.29 -4.61 -21.94
N SER A 326 26.34 -4.73 -21.11
CA SER A 326 27.74 -4.65 -21.55
C SER A 326 28.10 -5.69 -22.63
N ASN A 327 27.29 -6.75 -22.79
CA ASN A 327 27.42 -7.76 -23.86
C ASN A 327 26.91 -7.25 -25.23
N GLY A 328 26.52 -5.97 -25.37
CA GLY A 328 26.16 -5.35 -26.65
C GLY A 328 24.78 -5.72 -27.20
N THR A 329 23.91 -6.29 -26.37
CA THR A 329 22.51 -6.57 -26.71
C THR A 329 21.65 -6.52 -25.45
N ILE A 330 20.59 -5.71 -25.47
CA ILE A 330 19.54 -5.69 -24.43
C ILE A 330 18.48 -6.71 -24.84
N LYS A 331 18.20 -7.68 -23.97
CA LYS A 331 17.19 -8.72 -24.22
C LYS A 331 15.88 -8.34 -23.52
N MET A 332 14.83 -8.14 -24.30
CA MET A 332 13.44 -7.96 -23.83
C MET A 332 12.61 -9.20 -24.24
N PRO A 333 11.46 -9.49 -23.60
CA PRO A 333 10.71 -10.72 -23.85
C PRO A 333 10.21 -10.93 -25.30
N PHE A 334 10.07 -9.86 -26.07
CA PHE A 334 9.57 -9.87 -27.45
C PHE A 334 10.52 -9.18 -28.47
N MET A 335 11.66 -8.65 -28.02
CA MET A 335 12.64 -8.00 -28.90
C MET A 335 14.06 -8.01 -28.31
N ASN A 336 15.06 -8.03 -29.17
CA ASN A 336 16.46 -7.78 -28.80
C ASN A 336 16.86 -6.42 -29.38
N ILE A 337 17.53 -5.58 -28.58
CA ILE A 337 18.02 -4.26 -29.00
C ILE A 337 19.55 -4.32 -29.01
N PRO A 338 20.19 -4.40 -30.19
CA PRO A 338 21.64 -4.29 -30.32
C PRO A 338 22.12 -2.92 -29.87
N VAL A 339 23.13 -2.87 -29.01
CA VAL A 339 23.72 -1.61 -28.53
C VAL A 339 25.23 -1.63 -28.70
N LEU A 340 25.80 -0.44 -28.93
CA LEU A 340 27.23 -0.21 -28.88
C LEU A 340 27.73 -0.42 -27.44
N HIS A 341 29.05 -0.35 -27.22
CA HIS A 341 29.62 -0.52 -25.88
C HIS A 341 29.16 0.60 -24.92
N ILE A 342 28.12 0.33 -24.14
CA ILE A 342 27.45 1.26 -23.22
C ILE A 342 28.36 1.89 -22.16
N ARG A 343 29.52 1.27 -21.87
CA ARG A 343 30.55 1.82 -20.97
C ARG A 343 31.39 2.94 -21.60
N LYS A 344 31.27 3.14 -22.92
CA LYS A 344 31.95 4.19 -23.70
C LYS A 344 30.96 5.16 -24.32
N CYS A 345 29.81 4.68 -24.79
CA CYS A 345 28.75 5.49 -25.37
C CYS A 345 27.70 5.81 -24.31
N GLN A 346 27.61 7.08 -23.90
CA GLN A 346 26.65 7.62 -22.92
C GLN A 346 26.49 6.79 -21.61
N PRO A 347 27.59 6.52 -20.86
CA PRO A 347 27.54 5.63 -19.69
C PRO A 347 26.62 6.13 -18.56
N GLU A 348 26.54 7.45 -18.37
CA GLU A 348 25.66 8.09 -17.39
C GLU A 348 24.18 7.92 -17.76
N MET A 349 23.83 8.10 -19.03
CA MET A 349 22.47 7.89 -19.53
C MET A 349 22.05 6.41 -19.41
N TRP A 350 22.91 5.46 -19.78
CA TRP A 350 22.60 4.03 -19.59
C TRP A 350 22.41 3.67 -18.11
N THR A 351 23.24 4.22 -17.22
CA THR A 351 23.06 4.05 -15.76
C THR A 351 21.72 4.65 -15.30
N ALA A 352 21.33 5.83 -15.79
CA ALA A 352 20.03 6.42 -15.50
C ALA A 352 18.85 5.58 -16.02
N VAL A 353 18.97 4.97 -17.22
CA VAL A 353 17.97 4.01 -17.74
C VAL A 353 17.86 2.79 -16.83
N ALA A 354 18.97 2.13 -16.48
CA ALA A 354 18.96 0.95 -15.60
C ALA A 354 18.35 1.26 -14.22
N CYS A 355 18.72 2.41 -13.64
CA CYS A 355 18.15 2.88 -12.39
C CYS A 355 16.66 3.22 -12.53
N ALA A 356 16.22 3.90 -13.60
CA ALA A 356 14.81 4.20 -13.81
C ALA A 356 13.95 2.92 -13.95
N LEU A 357 14.44 1.87 -14.63
CA LEU A 357 13.72 0.60 -14.77
C LEU A 357 13.56 -0.16 -13.44
N GLN A 358 14.51 0.00 -12.51
CA GLN A 358 14.54 -0.77 -11.25
C GLN A 358 13.97 0.01 -10.06
N ILE A 359 14.33 1.29 -9.92
CA ILE A 359 13.83 2.22 -8.90
C ILE A 359 12.40 2.68 -9.22
N LYS A 360 12.05 2.74 -10.52
CA LYS A 360 10.72 3.06 -11.04
C LYS A 360 10.18 4.38 -10.46
N PRO A 361 10.81 5.53 -10.77
CA PRO A 361 10.16 6.83 -10.58
C PRO A 361 8.77 6.81 -11.23
N CYS A 362 7.82 7.53 -10.68
CA CYS A 362 6.47 7.60 -11.25
C CYS A 362 5.92 9.02 -11.25
N HIS A 363 5.10 9.33 -12.26
CA HIS A 363 4.44 10.62 -12.33
C HIS A 363 3.21 10.67 -11.41
N SER A 364 2.97 11.81 -10.73
CA SER A 364 1.84 11.94 -9.80
C SER A 364 0.49 11.80 -10.48
N LYS A 365 0.35 12.31 -11.72
CA LYS A 365 -0.88 12.22 -12.52
C LYS A 365 -1.02 10.86 -13.20
N SER A 366 -0.16 10.54 -14.17
CA SER A 366 -0.30 9.35 -15.03
C SER A 366 0.00 8.02 -14.32
N ARG A 367 0.66 8.04 -13.16
CA ARG A 367 1.12 6.87 -12.38
C ARG A 367 2.16 5.99 -13.11
N GLY A 368 2.47 6.31 -14.37
CA GLY A 368 3.42 5.57 -15.19
C GLY A 368 4.86 5.77 -14.72
N SER A 369 5.68 4.76 -14.98
CA SER A 369 7.14 4.75 -14.77
C SER A 369 7.91 4.62 -16.09
N VAL A 370 7.27 5.02 -17.20
CA VAL A 370 7.81 4.90 -18.55
C VAL A 370 8.67 6.13 -18.86
N ILE A 371 9.87 5.91 -19.39
CA ILE A 371 10.79 6.97 -19.81
C ILE A 371 10.19 7.74 -21.00
N CYS A 372 10.51 9.02 -21.14
CA CYS A 372 10.03 9.81 -22.29
C CYS A 372 10.57 9.30 -23.63
N LYS A 373 9.73 9.40 -24.67
CA LYS A 373 10.05 8.93 -26.03
C LYS A 373 11.31 9.59 -26.59
N SER A 374 11.46 10.89 -26.41
CA SER A 374 12.64 11.69 -26.79
C SER A 374 13.93 11.12 -26.22
N ASP A 375 14.00 10.94 -24.90
CA ASP A 375 15.17 10.35 -24.22
C ASP A 375 15.51 8.93 -24.76
N CYS A 376 14.48 8.13 -25.06
CA CYS A 376 14.64 6.81 -25.68
C CYS A 376 15.20 6.89 -27.12
N VAL A 377 14.66 7.79 -27.94
CA VAL A 377 15.12 7.97 -29.33
C VAL A 377 16.55 8.51 -29.35
N ASP A 378 16.88 9.47 -28.48
CA ASP A 378 18.21 10.05 -28.38
C ASP A 378 19.27 9.01 -27.99
N ILE A 379 19.02 8.18 -26.97
CA ILE A 379 19.98 7.17 -26.53
C ILE A 379 20.16 6.06 -27.58
N LEU A 380 19.09 5.63 -28.28
CA LEU A 380 19.20 4.62 -29.33
C LEU A 380 19.78 5.16 -30.64
N THR A 381 19.60 6.45 -30.94
CA THR A 381 20.22 7.11 -32.10
C THR A 381 21.73 7.26 -31.90
N GLN A 382 22.17 7.58 -30.68
CA GLN A 382 23.59 7.76 -30.36
C GLN A 382 24.32 6.44 -30.08
N CYS A 383 23.66 5.48 -29.40
CA CYS A 383 24.30 4.28 -28.86
C CYS A 383 23.68 2.95 -29.29
N GLY A 384 22.64 2.94 -30.14
CA GLY A 384 22.13 1.73 -30.79
C GLY A 384 23.09 1.23 -31.87
N ASP A 385 23.26 -0.08 -31.99
CA ASP A 385 24.06 -0.65 -33.08
C ASP A 385 23.19 -0.81 -34.34
N LEU A 386 23.01 0.32 -35.05
CA LEU A 386 22.17 0.43 -36.25
C LEU A 386 22.53 -0.58 -37.35
N LYS A 387 23.75 -1.13 -37.37
CA LYS A 387 24.18 -2.16 -38.34
C LYS A 387 23.60 -3.54 -38.04
N ARG A 388 23.20 -3.78 -36.78
CA ARG A 388 22.63 -5.04 -36.29
C ARG A 388 21.11 -4.99 -36.13
N PHE A 389 20.49 -3.84 -36.38
CA PHE A 389 19.03 -3.70 -36.40
C PHE A 389 18.43 -4.51 -37.56
N HIS A 390 17.29 -5.15 -37.33
CA HIS A 390 16.59 -5.89 -38.38
C HIS A 390 15.96 -4.92 -39.39
N GLN A 391 15.68 -5.39 -40.62
CA GLN A 391 15.06 -4.55 -41.66
C GLN A 391 13.75 -3.92 -41.17
N GLY A 392 13.66 -2.59 -41.24
CA GLY A 392 12.51 -1.81 -40.76
C GLY A 392 12.52 -1.44 -39.27
N GLN A 393 13.54 -1.84 -38.50
CA GLN A 393 13.76 -1.32 -37.15
C GLN A 393 14.55 -0.01 -37.18
N THR A 394 14.00 1.04 -36.57
CA THR A 394 14.67 2.32 -36.33
C THR A 394 14.55 2.70 -34.85
N PRO A 395 15.38 3.61 -34.31
CA PRO A 395 15.24 4.11 -32.94
C PRO A 395 13.80 4.55 -32.61
N GLU A 396 13.16 5.29 -33.52
CA GLU A 396 11.80 5.80 -33.35
C GLU A 396 10.78 4.65 -33.27
N ARG A 397 10.90 3.64 -34.13
CA ARG A 397 9.96 2.51 -34.13
C ARG A 397 10.14 1.58 -32.92
N ILE A 398 11.35 1.49 -32.38
CA ILE A 398 11.63 0.78 -31.12
C ILE A 398 11.02 1.57 -29.94
N CYS A 399 11.27 2.88 -29.88
CA CYS A 399 10.75 3.72 -28.81
C CYS A 399 9.22 3.91 -28.85
N GLU A 400 8.58 3.84 -30.03
CA GLU A 400 7.11 3.77 -30.14
C GLU A 400 6.50 2.60 -29.36
N LEU A 401 7.23 1.48 -29.24
CA LEU A 401 6.75 0.28 -28.52
C LEU A 401 7.09 0.31 -27.03
N LEU A 402 8.22 0.90 -26.65
CA LEU A 402 8.72 0.92 -25.27
C LEU A 402 8.31 2.16 -24.48
N SER A 403 8.13 3.28 -25.17
CA SER A 403 7.95 4.62 -24.63
C SER A 403 7.15 5.49 -25.62
N PRO A 404 5.87 5.15 -25.90
CA PRO A 404 5.05 5.90 -26.87
C PRO A 404 4.74 7.35 -26.45
N VAL A 405 4.92 7.66 -25.16
CA VAL A 405 4.54 8.94 -24.56
C VAL A 405 5.75 9.87 -24.47
N ASP A 406 5.60 11.09 -25.00
CA ASP A 406 6.60 12.17 -24.91
C ASP A 406 6.05 13.44 -24.23
N ASP A 407 4.85 13.34 -23.64
CA ASP A 407 4.28 14.39 -22.79
C ASP A 407 4.97 14.38 -21.42
N PRO A 408 5.65 15.47 -21.00
CA PRO A 408 6.32 15.57 -19.71
C PRO A 408 5.40 15.39 -18.49
N GLU A 409 4.08 15.58 -18.65
CA GLU A 409 3.07 15.33 -17.61
C GLU A 409 2.63 13.85 -17.54
N SER A 410 3.21 12.99 -18.38
CA SER A 410 2.83 11.59 -18.50
C SER A 410 4.00 10.60 -18.54
N CYS A 411 5.22 11.04 -18.89
CA CYS A 411 6.46 10.23 -18.93
C CYS A 411 7.53 10.69 -17.91
N ILE A 412 8.60 9.91 -17.75
CA ILE A 412 9.74 10.21 -16.88
C ILE A 412 10.92 10.75 -17.70
N PRO A 413 11.33 12.02 -17.52
CA PRO A 413 12.50 12.57 -18.20
C PRO A 413 13.81 12.16 -17.49
N LEU A 414 14.73 11.53 -18.23
CA LEU A 414 15.99 11.00 -17.69
C LEU A 414 16.98 12.09 -17.28
N HIS A 415 16.97 13.25 -17.94
CA HIS A 415 17.89 14.34 -17.63
C HIS A 415 17.83 14.80 -16.16
N ARG A 416 16.68 14.60 -15.49
CA ARG A 416 16.48 14.85 -14.06
C ARG A 416 17.38 13.98 -13.16
N TYR A 417 17.76 12.79 -13.62
CA TYR A 417 18.52 11.77 -12.85
C TYR A 417 19.96 11.56 -13.33
N LEU A 418 20.42 12.30 -14.34
CA LEU A 418 21.84 12.31 -14.76
C LEU A 418 22.74 12.93 -13.69
N ASN A 419 22.21 13.86 -12.90
CA ASN A 419 22.92 14.54 -11.81
C ASN A 419 22.31 14.21 -10.44
N PRO A 420 23.09 14.33 -9.34
CA PRO A 420 22.56 14.29 -7.98
C PRO A 420 21.45 15.33 -7.74
N SER A 421 20.54 15.04 -6.80
CA SER A 421 19.50 15.99 -6.38
C SER A 421 20.11 17.34 -5.97
N SER A 422 19.57 18.44 -6.48
CA SER A 422 19.91 19.80 -6.04
C SER A 422 19.66 20.03 -4.54
N LEU A 423 18.81 19.21 -3.94
CA LEU A 423 18.44 19.26 -2.53
C LEU A 423 19.29 18.31 -1.65
N ALA A 424 20.34 17.66 -2.18
CA ALA A 424 21.10 16.62 -1.48
C ALA A 424 21.68 17.04 -0.11
N HIS A 425 21.91 18.34 0.11
CA HIS A 425 22.39 18.89 1.37
C HIS A 425 21.27 19.51 2.23
N SER A 426 20.28 20.17 1.61
CA SER A 426 19.20 20.90 2.32
C SER A 426 18.03 20.01 2.76
N ALA A 427 17.67 18.97 1.99
CA ALA A 427 16.52 18.13 2.32
C ALA A 427 16.73 17.24 3.58
N ARG A 428 17.95 17.14 4.11
CA ARG A 428 18.28 16.29 5.25
C ARG A 428 17.73 16.89 6.55
N GLY A 429 16.53 16.46 6.93
CA GLY A 429 15.88 16.79 8.20
C GLY A 429 14.59 17.61 8.03
N GLU A 430 14.48 18.41 6.96
CA GLU A 430 13.26 19.19 6.67
C GLU A 430 12.04 18.31 6.34
N VAL A 431 12.24 17.28 5.51
CA VAL A 431 11.20 16.33 5.09
C VAL A 431 11.75 14.91 5.20
N THR A 432 10.97 13.99 5.77
CA THR A 432 11.41 12.61 6.03
C THR A 432 10.39 11.59 5.50
N HIS A 433 10.88 10.40 5.13
CA HIS A 433 10.06 9.32 4.57
C HIS A 433 10.33 8.02 5.34
N PRO A 434 9.85 7.90 6.59
CA PRO A 434 10.25 6.81 7.49
C PRO A 434 9.77 5.43 7.04
N CYS A 435 8.89 5.37 6.05
CA CYS A 435 8.39 4.14 5.44
C CYS A 435 8.91 3.87 4.02
N ASN A 436 9.85 4.67 3.50
CA ASN A 436 10.42 4.48 2.15
C ASN A 436 11.96 4.66 2.13
N PRO A 437 12.75 3.58 2.04
CA PRO A 437 12.34 2.18 1.91
C PRO A 437 11.57 1.64 3.13
N ASN A 438 10.68 0.66 2.89
CA ASN A 438 9.88 0.05 3.94
C ASN A 438 10.76 -0.70 4.96
N PRO A 439 10.79 -0.28 6.25
CA PRO A 439 11.60 -0.92 7.29
C PRO A 439 10.94 -2.16 7.92
N CYS A 440 9.68 -2.46 7.58
CA CYS A 440 8.90 -3.48 8.26
C CYS A 440 9.04 -4.89 7.67
N PRO A 441 8.87 -5.95 8.48
CA PRO A 441 8.92 -7.33 8.01
C PRO A 441 7.73 -7.67 7.11
N SER A 442 7.89 -8.69 6.26
CA SER A 442 7.03 -9.03 5.10
C SER A 442 5.54 -9.34 5.31
N ASN A 443 4.99 -9.15 6.51
CA ASN A 443 3.55 -9.25 6.83
C ASN A 443 3.05 -8.02 7.63
N HIS A 444 3.84 -6.96 7.71
CA HIS A 444 3.54 -5.74 8.46
C HIS A 444 3.57 -4.53 7.52
N LEU A 445 2.61 -3.64 7.73
CA LEU A 445 2.53 -2.34 7.08
C LEU A 445 3.32 -1.33 7.91
N CYS A 446 4.13 -0.51 7.24
CA CYS A 446 4.73 0.66 7.87
C CYS A 446 3.70 1.79 7.94
N GLN A 447 3.50 2.35 9.13
CA GLN A 447 2.68 3.54 9.36
C GLN A 447 3.55 4.61 10.02
N VAL A 448 3.38 5.86 9.63
CA VAL A 448 4.09 7.00 10.25
C VAL A 448 3.68 7.13 11.72
N ASN A 449 4.65 7.31 12.62
CA ASN A 449 4.36 7.60 14.02
C ASN A 449 3.86 9.04 14.15
N ARG A 450 2.54 9.19 14.26
CA ARG A 450 1.84 10.47 14.48
C ARG A 450 1.22 10.59 15.88
N LYS A 451 1.62 9.73 16.83
CA LYS A 451 1.10 9.75 18.22
C LYS A 451 1.97 10.57 19.19
N GLY A 452 3.13 11.04 18.74
CA GLY A 452 4.18 11.58 19.62
C GLY A 452 4.87 10.48 20.42
N CYS A 453 5.91 10.85 21.17
CA CYS A 453 6.66 9.93 22.01
C CYS A 453 6.65 10.42 23.48
N PRO A 454 6.36 9.55 24.46
CA PRO A 454 6.40 9.94 25.88
C PRO A 454 7.82 10.21 26.40
N ASP A 455 8.83 9.54 25.82
CA ASP A 455 10.25 9.66 26.19
C ASP A 455 11.11 9.86 24.94
N ASP A 456 11.96 10.89 24.92
CA ASP A 456 12.77 11.29 23.75
C ASP A 456 13.79 10.22 23.31
N PHE A 457 14.22 9.33 24.21
CA PHE A 457 15.38 8.46 24.00
C PHE A 457 15.14 7.22 23.12
N ASN A 458 13.91 6.91 22.72
CA ASN A 458 13.60 5.71 21.91
C ASN A 458 12.45 5.92 20.90
N CYS A 459 12.29 7.14 20.38
CA CYS A 459 11.22 7.47 19.44
C CYS A 459 11.52 6.99 18.01
N GLN A 460 10.91 5.89 17.58
CA GLN A 460 10.91 5.50 16.16
C GLN A 460 9.90 6.36 15.37
N PRO A 461 10.25 6.87 14.18
CA PRO A 461 9.36 7.71 13.36
C PRO A 461 8.28 6.92 12.61
N TYR A 462 8.22 5.60 12.81
CA TYR A 462 7.22 4.70 12.24
C TYR A 462 6.83 3.59 13.23
N PHE A 463 5.70 2.95 12.95
CA PHE A 463 5.27 1.69 13.55
C PHE A 463 5.10 0.63 12.46
N CYS A 464 5.48 -0.61 12.78
CA CYS A 464 5.13 -1.77 11.96
C CYS A 464 3.87 -2.41 12.54
N VAL A 465 2.74 -2.27 11.84
CA VAL A 465 1.46 -2.86 12.25
C VAL A 465 1.18 -4.14 11.44
N PRO A 466 0.61 -5.19 12.04
CA PRO A 466 0.22 -6.38 11.29
C PRO A 466 -0.90 -6.05 10.28
N GLY A 467 -0.94 -6.80 9.18
CA GLY A 467 -1.97 -6.68 8.16
C GLY A 467 -2.36 -8.02 7.54
N CYS A 468 -3.49 -8.05 6.84
CA CYS A 468 -3.96 -9.20 6.08
C CYS A 468 -3.52 -9.10 4.63
N LYS A 469 -3.32 -10.25 3.99
CA LYS A 469 -3.19 -10.34 2.52
C LYS A 469 -4.57 -10.24 1.87
N LEU A 470 -4.69 -9.48 0.78
CA LEU A 470 -5.94 -9.34 0.02
C LEU A 470 -6.19 -10.56 -0.90
N GLY A 471 -6.31 -11.75 -0.29
CA GLY A 471 -6.40 -13.06 -0.94
C GLY A 471 -5.17 -13.96 -0.72
N ASP A 472 -5.35 -15.27 -0.75
CA ASP A 472 -4.30 -16.27 -0.42
C ASP A 472 -3.07 -16.24 -1.34
N ALA A 473 -3.21 -15.74 -2.58
CA ALA A 473 -2.10 -15.56 -3.52
C ALA A 473 -1.54 -14.13 -3.56
N SER A 474 -2.18 -13.17 -2.87
CA SER A 474 -1.77 -11.77 -2.93
C SER A 474 -0.62 -11.46 -1.98
N ASP A 475 0.31 -10.61 -2.41
CA ASP A 475 1.31 -9.95 -1.55
C ASP A 475 0.85 -8.53 -1.13
N PHE A 476 -0.32 -8.07 -1.60
CA PHE A 476 -0.91 -6.79 -1.19
C PHE A 476 -1.46 -6.87 0.23
N LEU A 477 -0.98 -5.98 1.11
CA LEU A 477 -1.32 -5.95 2.54
C LEU A 477 -2.28 -4.80 2.88
N VAL A 478 -3.21 -5.08 3.81
CA VAL A 478 -4.20 -4.13 4.34
C VAL A 478 -4.24 -4.19 5.87
N PRO A 479 -4.47 -3.07 6.60
CA PRO A 479 -4.34 -3.04 8.05
C PRO A 479 -5.38 -3.89 8.78
N MET A 480 -5.03 -4.43 9.96
CA MET A 480 -6.00 -5.09 10.86
C MET A 480 -7.17 -4.20 11.25
N ASP A 481 -8.30 -4.84 11.54
CA ASP A 481 -9.61 -4.25 11.89
C ASP A 481 -10.21 -3.33 10.81
N THR A 482 -9.65 -3.31 9.60
CA THR A 482 -10.22 -2.58 8.46
C THR A 482 -11.28 -3.38 7.73
N ARG A 483 -12.27 -2.67 7.15
CA ARG A 483 -13.30 -3.25 6.30
C ARG A 483 -13.02 -2.99 4.84
N LEU A 484 -13.16 -4.06 4.06
CA LEU A 484 -12.52 -4.17 2.77
C LEU A 484 -13.52 -4.65 1.73
N GLN A 485 -13.71 -3.88 0.66
CA GLN A 485 -14.44 -4.33 -0.51
C GLN A 485 -13.50 -5.17 -1.38
N VAL A 486 -13.90 -6.40 -1.68
CA VAL A 486 -13.11 -7.35 -2.45
C VAL A 486 -13.94 -7.96 -3.58
N PRO A 487 -13.41 -8.05 -4.81
CA PRO A 487 -14.14 -8.59 -5.95
C PRO A 487 -14.38 -10.09 -5.80
N VAL A 488 -15.48 -10.56 -6.40
CA VAL A 488 -15.92 -11.95 -6.43
C VAL A 488 -16.24 -12.34 -7.88
N LEU A 489 -15.80 -13.53 -8.30
CA LEU A 489 -16.28 -14.10 -9.56
C LEU A 489 -17.70 -14.67 -9.36
N SER A 490 -18.69 -14.08 -10.00
CA SER A 490 -20.07 -14.60 -10.00
C SER A 490 -20.31 -15.54 -11.21
N PRO A 491 -20.44 -16.86 -11.00
CA PRO A 491 -20.75 -17.80 -12.08
C PRO A 491 -22.22 -17.70 -12.49
N GLY A 492 -22.55 -16.70 -13.33
CA GLY A 492 -23.92 -16.51 -13.83
C GLY A 492 -24.17 -15.18 -14.54
N ALA A 493 -23.41 -14.13 -14.21
CA ALA A 493 -23.37 -12.91 -15.02
C ALA A 493 -22.32 -13.07 -16.13
N GLY A 494 -22.66 -12.78 -17.38
CA GLY A 494 -21.79 -12.94 -18.55
C GLY A 494 -20.67 -11.89 -18.65
N GLY A 495 -19.84 -11.75 -17.61
CA GLY A 495 -18.72 -10.81 -17.55
C GLY A 495 -19.09 -9.33 -17.45
N GLN A 496 -20.36 -9.00 -17.20
CA GLN A 496 -20.92 -7.63 -17.34
C GLN A 496 -21.30 -6.95 -16.01
N ALA A 497 -21.34 -7.68 -14.90
CA ALA A 497 -21.65 -7.12 -13.58
C ALA A 497 -20.46 -7.33 -12.63
N ASP A 498 -20.00 -6.26 -12.00
CA ASP A 498 -18.97 -6.29 -10.98
C ASP A 498 -19.62 -6.60 -9.62
N CYS A 499 -19.25 -7.75 -9.06
CA CYS A 499 -19.78 -8.28 -7.81
C CYS A 499 -18.69 -8.25 -6.73
N PHE A 500 -19.08 -7.88 -5.50
CA PHE A 500 -18.15 -7.65 -4.40
C PHE A 500 -18.66 -8.27 -3.10
N GLU A 501 -17.74 -8.60 -2.21
CA GLU A 501 -17.97 -8.85 -0.79
C GLU A 501 -17.35 -7.72 0.04
N VAL A 502 -17.93 -7.42 1.21
CA VAL A 502 -17.25 -6.68 2.27
C VAL A 502 -16.76 -7.67 3.32
N CYS A 503 -15.44 -7.78 3.47
CA CYS A 503 -14.77 -8.57 4.50
C CYS A 503 -14.13 -7.66 5.55
N VAL A 504 -13.72 -8.24 6.68
CA VAL A 504 -12.91 -7.60 7.72
C VAL A 504 -11.51 -8.23 7.72
N CYS A 505 -10.46 -7.42 7.84
CA CYS A 505 -9.12 -7.96 8.13
C CYS A 505 -9.04 -8.35 9.62
N GLY A 506 -9.22 -9.63 9.91
CA GLY A 506 -9.31 -10.16 11.27
C GLY A 506 -7.95 -10.41 11.93
N ALA A 507 -7.98 -10.66 13.23
CA ALA A 507 -6.78 -10.88 14.06
C ALA A 507 -5.95 -12.11 13.65
N SER A 508 -6.48 -13.02 12.82
CA SER A 508 -5.72 -14.13 12.24
C SER A 508 -4.75 -13.72 11.11
N GLY A 509 -4.80 -12.46 10.65
CA GLY A 509 -4.08 -12.00 9.46
C GLY A 509 -4.73 -12.43 8.14
N ARG A 510 -6.02 -12.80 8.18
CA ARG A 510 -6.83 -13.20 7.03
C ARG A 510 -8.11 -12.37 6.93
N LEU A 511 -8.73 -12.40 5.76
CA LEU A 511 -10.06 -11.84 5.56
C LEU A 511 -11.12 -12.76 6.20
N GLU A 512 -11.95 -12.17 7.04
CA GLU A 512 -12.99 -12.80 7.86
C GLU A 512 -14.31 -12.02 7.71
N ASP A 513 -15.43 -12.54 8.25
CA ASP A 513 -16.75 -11.88 8.26
C ASP A 513 -17.23 -11.32 6.91
N CYS A 514 -16.87 -11.98 5.80
CA CYS A 514 -17.26 -11.59 4.45
C CYS A 514 -18.78 -11.65 4.23
N LYS A 515 -19.34 -10.57 3.67
CA LYS A 515 -20.76 -10.46 3.29
C LYS A 515 -20.90 -9.96 1.86
N GLU A 516 -21.78 -10.58 1.08
CA GLU A 516 -22.07 -10.17 -0.29
C GLU A 516 -22.66 -8.75 -0.36
N MET A 517 -22.23 -7.99 -1.36
CA MET A 517 -22.86 -6.73 -1.79
C MET A 517 -23.79 -6.97 -2.97
N PRO A 518 -24.80 -6.09 -3.19
CA PRO A 518 -25.51 -6.05 -4.47
C PRO A 518 -24.52 -5.84 -5.63
N CYS A 519 -24.54 -6.72 -6.62
CA CYS A 519 -23.73 -6.58 -7.83
C CYS A 519 -24.13 -5.33 -8.62
N VAL A 520 -23.13 -4.66 -9.21
CA VAL A 520 -23.33 -3.44 -9.99
C VAL A 520 -23.10 -3.74 -11.48
N ASP A 521 -24.07 -3.41 -12.31
CA ASP A 521 -23.98 -3.58 -13.77
C ASP A 521 -23.18 -2.43 -14.39
N THR A 522 -21.87 -2.62 -14.53
CA THR A 522 -20.94 -1.62 -15.04
C THR A 522 -20.94 -1.51 -16.57
N SER A 523 -21.68 -2.38 -17.26
CA SER A 523 -21.92 -2.26 -18.72
C SER A 523 -22.80 -1.06 -19.09
N LYS A 524 -23.59 -0.54 -18.14
CA LYS A 524 -24.45 0.61 -18.32
C LYS A 524 -23.65 1.91 -18.43
N ALA A 525 -23.68 2.49 -19.62
CA ALA A 525 -23.14 3.81 -19.92
C ALA A 525 -24.18 4.91 -19.67
N CYS A 526 -23.74 6.03 -19.09
CA CYS A 526 -24.53 7.25 -18.92
C CYS A 526 -24.65 7.99 -20.26
N VAL A 527 -25.76 8.70 -20.49
CA VAL A 527 -25.98 9.50 -21.70
C VAL A 527 -26.11 10.97 -21.30
N VAL A 528 -25.11 11.78 -21.63
CA VAL A 528 -25.03 13.20 -21.24
C VAL A 528 -24.70 14.03 -22.48
N GLY A 529 -25.56 15.00 -22.81
CA GLY A 529 -25.40 15.83 -24.02
C GLY A 529 -25.34 15.03 -25.32
N GLY A 530 -25.99 13.87 -25.39
CA GLY A 530 -25.93 12.93 -26.53
C GLY A 530 -24.66 12.07 -26.59
N GLN A 531 -23.64 12.31 -25.75
CA GLN A 531 -22.46 11.45 -25.64
C GLN A 531 -22.70 10.31 -24.65
N ARG A 532 -22.24 9.09 -25.00
CA ARG A 532 -22.19 7.97 -24.06
C ARG A 532 -20.91 8.04 -23.23
N LYS A 533 -21.01 7.91 -21.91
CA LYS A 533 -19.90 7.87 -20.94
C LYS A 533 -19.90 6.52 -20.24
N SER A 534 -18.76 5.84 -20.23
CA SER A 534 -18.56 4.55 -19.53
C SER A 534 -18.64 4.69 -18.01
N HIS A 535 -18.94 3.60 -17.31
CA HIS A 535 -18.83 3.55 -15.85
C HIS A 535 -17.42 4.01 -15.37
N GLY A 536 -17.37 4.73 -14.25
CA GLY A 536 -16.16 5.27 -13.65
C GLY A 536 -15.49 6.41 -14.43
N THR A 537 -16.13 6.92 -15.50
CA THR A 537 -15.58 8.02 -16.30
C THR A 537 -15.97 9.37 -15.66
N PRO A 538 -15.01 10.19 -15.19
CA PRO A 538 -15.29 11.55 -14.76
C PRO A 538 -15.53 12.47 -15.97
N PHE A 539 -16.39 13.46 -15.79
CA PHE A 539 -16.66 14.52 -16.76
C PHE A 539 -17.18 15.77 -16.04
N ARG A 540 -17.44 16.84 -16.79
CA ARG A 540 -18.05 18.06 -16.27
C ARG A 540 -19.35 18.37 -17.00
N VAL A 541 -20.33 18.86 -16.26
CA VAL A 541 -21.57 19.44 -16.78
C VAL A 541 -21.59 20.89 -16.27
N ASP A 542 -21.41 21.83 -17.19
CA ASP A 542 -21.07 23.22 -16.89
C ASP A 542 -19.82 23.30 -15.98
N CYS A 543 -19.96 23.80 -14.76
CA CYS A 543 -18.89 23.81 -13.75
C CYS A 543 -18.91 22.61 -12.80
N HIS A 544 -19.96 21.79 -12.79
CA HIS A 544 -20.12 20.67 -11.87
C HIS A 544 -19.18 19.52 -12.28
N PRO A 545 -18.24 19.08 -11.42
CA PRO A 545 -17.65 17.75 -11.56
C PRO A 545 -18.74 16.67 -11.42
N CYS A 546 -18.71 15.70 -12.33
CA CYS A 546 -19.63 14.59 -12.41
C CYS A 546 -18.87 13.28 -12.72
N SER A 547 -19.48 12.15 -12.40
CA SER A 547 -18.97 10.83 -12.76
C SER A 547 -20.12 9.90 -13.12
N CYS A 548 -19.88 8.99 -14.07
CA CYS A 548 -20.86 7.99 -14.47
C CYS A 548 -20.74 6.75 -13.58
N PHE A 549 -21.81 6.41 -12.85
CA PHE A 549 -21.86 5.20 -12.03
C PHE A 549 -22.99 4.29 -12.53
N ALA A 550 -22.63 3.28 -13.33
CA ALA A 550 -23.53 2.19 -13.74
C ALA A 550 -24.83 2.67 -14.44
N GLY A 551 -24.71 3.72 -15.27
CA GLY A 551 -25.80 4.37 -15.98
C GLY A 551 -26.37 5.60 -15.28
N GLU A 552 -26.11 5.78 -13.99
CA GLU A 552 -26.49 6.96 -13.21
C GLU A 552 -25.42 8.06 -13.31
N THR A 553 -25.86 9.31 -13.51
CA THR A 553 -24.96 10.48 -13.52
C THR A 553 -24.99 11.13 -12.13
N ILE A 554 -23.88 11.05 -11.42
CA ILE A 554 -23.72 11.66 -10.10
C ILE A 554 -22.85 12.90 -10.26
N CYS A 555 -23.30 14.04 -9.74
CA CYS A 555 -22.64 15.35 -9.87
C CYS A 555 -22.57 16.08 -8.53
N SER A 556 -21.61 17.01 -8.39
CA SER A 556 -21.64 18.00 -7.31
C SER A 556 -22.87 18.91 -7.41
N SER A 557 -23.30 19.50 -6.30
CA SER A 557 -24.49 20.40 -6.25
C SER A 557 -24.20 21.90 -6.36
N ARG A 558 -22.94 22.27 -6.66
CA ARG A 558 -22.45 23.66 -6.66
C ARG A 558 -23.04 24.49 -7.80
N GLN A 559 -23.73 25.58 -7.48
CA GLN A 559 -24.31 26.47 -8.49
C GLN A 559 -23.25 27.07 -9.43
N CYS A 560 -23.44 26.89 -10.73
CA CYS A 560 -22.55 27.40 -11.77
C CYS A 560 -22.92 28.80 -12.24
N TYR A 561 -21.88 29.57 -12.55
CA TYR A 561 -21.96 30.86 -13.21
C TYR A 561 -21.55 30.67 -14.69
N SER A 562 -22.43 31.02 -15.63
CA SER A 562 -22.05 31.12 -17.05
C SER A 562 -21.53 32.53 -17.34
N THR A 563 -20.51 32.68 -18.18
CA THR A 563 -20.08 34.01 -18.66
C THR A 563 -21.17 34.74 -19.44
N ASP A 564 -22.11 33.99 -20.01
CA ASP A 564 -23.25 34.48 -20.78
C ASP A 564 -24.44 34.92 -19.90
N SER A 565 -24.33 34.79 -18.57
CA SER A 565 -25.39 35.18 -17.62
C SER A 565 -25.62 36.69 -17.63
N SER A 566 -26.89 37.09 -17.64
CA SER A 566 -27.33 38.50 -17.59
C SER A 566 -26.94 39.19 -16.28
N ASP A 567 -26.76 40.51 -16.28
CA ASP A 567 -26.32 41.24 -15.07
C ASP A 567 -27.28 41.09 -13.87
N GLN A 568 -28.56 40.75 -14.09
CA GLN A 568 -29.49 40.41 -13.01
C GLN A 568 -29.22 39.03 -12.38
N GLU A 569 -28.71 38.07 -13.15
CA GLU A 569 -28.29 36.77 -12.63
C GLU A 569 -26.96 36.91 -11.87
N ARG A 570 -26.06 37.79 -12.33
CA ARG A 570 -24.84 38.16 -11.59
C ARG A 570 -25.16 38.75 -10.21
N GLN A 571 -26.18 39.60 -10.12
CA GLN A 571 -26.66 40.19 -8.85
C GLN A 571 -27.39 39.19 -7.93
N ARG A 572 -27.85 38.04 -8.46
CA ARG A 572 -28.50 36.98 -7.67
C ARG A 572 -27.55 35.84 -7.30
N PHE A 573 -26.31 35.85 -7.80
CA PHE A 573 -25.33 34.82 -7.53
C PHE A 573 -24.70 35.07 -6.15
N THR A 574 -25.26 34.43 -5.12
CA THR A 574 -24.72 34.47 -3.74
C THR A 574 -23.54 33.54 -3.53
N GLY A 575 -23.23 32.67 -4.51
CA GLY A 575 -22.21 31.64 -4.40
C GLY A 575 -22.50 30.54 -3.37
N LEU A 576 -23.70 30.53 -2.77
CA LEU A 576 -24.24 29.46 -1.95
C LEU A 576 -25.19 28.56 -2.76
N PRO A 577 -25.40 27.29 -2.34
CA PRO A 577 -26.31 26.37 -3.01
C PRO A 577 -27.73 26.93 -3.18
N CYS A 578 -28.36 26.60 -4.31
CA CYS A 578 -29.71 27.05 -4.72
C CYS A 578 -29.92 28.58 -4.72
N GLY A 579 -28.86 29.40 -4.79
CA GLY A 579 -28.97 30.85 -4.72
C GLY A 579 -29.43 31.36 -3.36
N CYS A 580 -29.20 30.59 -2.30
CA CYS A 580 -29.60 30.97 -0.94
C CYS A 580 -28.89 32.25 -0.49
N PRO A 581 -29.57 33.17 0.23
CA PRO A 581 -28.94 34.34 0.82
C PRO A 581 -27.81 33.97 1.78
N ASP A 582 -26.79 34.82 1.86
CA ASP A 582 -25.56 34.67 2.66
C ASP A 582 -25.73 34.93 4.16
N HIS A 583 -26.98 35.06 4.61
CA HIS A 583 -27.34 35.36 5.99
C HIS A 583 -26.95 34.18 6.90
N PHE A 584 -25.92 34.35 7.73
CA PHE A 584 -25.45 33.30 8.62
C PHE A 584 -26.37 33.14 9.85
N VAL A 585 -27.35 32.24 9.72
CA VAL A 585 -28.29 31.84 10.77
C VAL A 585 -28.25 30.30 10.86
N PRO A 586 -27.24 29.74 11.54
CA PRO A 586 -26.88 28.34 11.40
C PRO A 586 -27.98 27.39 11.90
N VAL A 587 -28.06 26.22 11.26
CA VAL A 587 -28.95 25.12 11.64
C VAL A 587 -28.18 23.80 11.73
N CYS A 588 -28.46 23.02 12.76
CA CYS A 588 -27.93 21.67 12.94
C CYS A 588 -28.88 20.64 12.34
N ALA A 589 -28.43 19.90 11.33
CA ALA A 589 -29.23 18.86 10.68
C ALA A 589 -29.07 17.47 11.34
N THR A 590 -30.00 16.56 11.05
CA THR A 590 -30.01 15.18 11.58
C THR A 590 -28.81 14.33 11.19
N ASN A 591 -28.05 14.70 10.15
CA ASN A 591 -26.77 14.07 9.81
C ASN A 591 -25.58 14.58 10.66
N GLY A 592 -25.82 15.48 11.63
CA GLY A 592 -24.80 16.04 12.51
C GLY A 592 -23.96 17.16 11.89
N ARG A 593 -24.32 17.68 10.71
CA ARG A 593 -23.68 18.84 10.09
C ARG A 593 -24.43 20.14 10.43
N THR A 594 -23.69 21.19 10.80
CA THR A 594 -24.20 22.56 10.74
C THR A 594 -24.20 23.07 9.30
N TYR A 595 -25.33 23.64 8.88
CA TYR A 595 -25.46 24.41 7.65
C TYR A 595 -25.60 25.90 7.99
N PRO A 596 -25.11 26.82 7.13
CA PRO A 596 -25.10 28.25 7.43
C PRO A 596 -26.50 28.88 7.48
N SER A 597 -27.51 28.26 6.86
CA SER A 597 -28.90 28.69 6.96
C SER A 597 -29.89 27.55 6.71
N ALA A 598 -31.13 27.73 7.19
CA ALA A 598 -32.27 26.87 6.85
C ALA A 598 -32.61 26.85 5.35
N CYS A 599 -32.13 27.83 4.57
CA CYS A 599 -32.23 27.78 3.10
C CYS A 599 -31.28 26.71 2.55
N VAL A 600 -29.99 26.75 2.94
CA VAL A 600 -28.98 25.80 2.47
C VAL A 600 -29.30 24.37 2.94
N ALA A 601 -29.77 24.18 4.17
CA ALA A 601 -30.22 22.86 4.63
C ALA A 601 -31.35 22.26 3.77
N ARG A 602 -32.35 23.08 3.37
CA ARG A 602 -33.43 22.65 2.48
C ARG A 602 -32.98 22.40 1.05
N CYS A 603 -32.07 23.23 0.52
CA CYS A 603 -31.41 23.00 -0.77
C CYS A 603 -30.73 21.62 -0.81
N MET A 604 -30.14 21.21 0.32
CA MET A 604 -29.50 19.92 0.52
C MET A 604 -30.47 18.77 0.86
N GLY A 605 -31.78 18.96 0.67
CA GLY A 605 -32.79 17.92 0.81
C GLY A 605 -33.30 17.66 2.23
N PHE A 606 -32.86 18.43 3.24
CA PHE A 606 -33.39 18.30 4.60
C PHE A 606 -34.73 19.03 4.75
N LYS A 607 -35.72 18.37 5.32
CA LYS A 607 -37.03 18.94 5.68
C LYS A 607 -36.95 19.68 7.02
N ASP A 608 -37.90 20.57 7.30
CA ASP A 608 -37.88 21.43 8.50
C ASP A 608 -37.84 20.67 9.86
N HIS A 609 -38.30 19.42 9.92
CA HIS A 609 -38.20 18.56 11.11
C HIS A 609 -36.87 17.79 11.20
N GLN A 610 -36.01 17.89 10.18
CA GLN A 610 -34.71 17.23 10.09
C GLN A 610 -33.55 18.20 10.38
N PHE A 611 -33.83 19.41 10.85
CA PHE A 611 -32.84 20.33 11.41
C PHE A 611 -33.44 21.19 12.54
N VAL A 612 -32.56 21.79 13.35
CA VAL A 612 -32.91 22.74 14.42
C VAL A 612 -32.00 23.97 14.33
N TYR A 613 -32.46 25.13 14.79
CA TYR A 613 -31.63 26.34 14.82
C TYR A 613 -30.47 26.22 15.82
N GLY A 614 -29.32 26.79 15.45
CA GLY A 614 -28.06 26.73 16.19
C GLY A 614 -27.05 25.73 15.61
N HIS A 615 -25.80 25.82 16.08
CA HIS A 615 -24.71 24.93 15.68
C HIS A 615 -24.84 23.54 16.33
N CYS A 616 -24.45 22.48 15.62
CA CYS A 616 -24.44 21.12 16.17
C CYS A 616 -23.49 20.96 17.36
N ARG A 617 -22.38 21.71 17.44
CA ARG A 617 -21.49 21.64 18.61
C ARG A 617 -22.14 22.16 19.89
N LEU A 618 -23.02 23.17 19.79
CA LEU A 618 -23.73 23.74 20.94
C LEU A 618 -24.84 22.83 21.50
N ASN A 619 -25.33 21.87 20.71
CA ASN A 619 -26.30 20.90 21.20
C ASN A 619 -25.66 19.96 22.24
N GLU A 620 -26.33 19.77 23.37
CA GLU A 620 -25.92 18.83 24.43
C GLU A 620 -26.69 17.49 24.30
N PRO A 621 -26.15 16.49 23.58
CA PRO A 621 -26.90 15.27 23.26
C PRO A 621 -27.19 14.39 24.47
N CYS A 622 -26.56 14.65 25.62
CA CYS A 622 -26.72 13.87 26.85
C CYS A 622 -27.68 14.49 27.88
N SER A 623 -28.13 15.73 27.69
CA SER A 623 -28.90 16.46 28.71
C SER A 623 -30.34 15.93 28.86
N SER A 624 -30.88 15.29 27.83
CA SER A 624 -32.13 14.50 27.88
C SER A 624 -31.99 13.14 28.57
N LYS A 625 -30.79 12.77 29.03
CA LYS A 625 -30.45 11.45 29.64
C LYS A 625 -30.89 10.26 28.77
N PRO A 626 -30.44 10.16 27.50
CA PRO A 626 -30.95 9.18 26.53
C PRO A 626 -30.45 7.73 26.73
N CYS A 627 -29.70 7.45 27.80
CA CYS A 627 -29.10 6.14 28.08
C CYS A 627 -29.76 5.45 29.28
N GLN A 628 -29.65 4.12 29.36
CA GLN A 628 -30.20 3.34 30.48
C GLN A 628 -29.48 3.67 31.81
N ARG A 629 -30.13 3.39 32.96
CA ARG A 629 -29.61 3.77 34.30
C ARG A 629 -28.22 3.20 34.65
N ASN A 630 -27.84 2.08 34.04
CA ASN A 630 -26.53 1.42 34.18
C ASN A 630 -25.46 1.92 33.18
N GLN A 631 -25.86 2.79 32.25
CA GLN A 631 -25.00 3.38 31.22
C GLN A 631 -24.72 4.86 31.53
N ARG A 632 -23.63 5.37 30.99
CA ARG A 632 -23.29 6.80 30.95
C ARG A 632 -23.45 7.28 29.50
N CYS A 633 -24.14 8.39 29.31
CA CYS A 633 -24.10 9.09 28.04
C CYS A 633 -22.78 9.85 27.92
N VAL A 634 -22.08 9.64 26.80
CA VAL A 634 -20.87 10.37 26.42
C VAL A 634 -21.13 11.07 25.09
N PRO A 635 -20.97 12.40 24.98
CA PRO A 635 -21.07 13.10 23.70
C PRO A 635 -20.05 12.55 22.69
N LYS A 636 -20.49 12.29 21.46
CA LYS A 636 -19.66 11.76 20.37
C LYS A 636 -20.16 12.34 19.06
N ARG A 637 -19.81 13.63 18.89
CA ARG A 637 -20.17 14.48 17.75
C ARG A 637 -19.59 13.89 16.47
N ARG A 638 -20.38 13.85 15.40
CA ARG A 638 -20.00 13.23 14.12
C ARG A 638 -20.88 13.75 12.98
N VAL A 639 -20.30 13.88 11.79
CA VAL A 639 -21.05 14.08 10.54
C VAL A 639 -21.18 12.74 9.83
N CYS A 640 -22.41 12.30 9.57
CA CYS A 640 -22.70 11.07 8.85
C CYS A 640 -22.85 11.31 7.34
N LEU A 641 -22.35 10.36 6.56
CA LEU A 641 -22.42 10.30 5.09
C LEU A 641 -23.54 9.36 4.61
N SER A 642 -23.87 8.33 5.39
CA SER A 642 -25.09 7.51 5.18
C SER A 642 -26.36 8.29 5.53
N ASP A 643 -27.51 7.88 5.00
CA ASP A 643 -28.79 8.55 5.27
C ASP A 643 -29.17 8.52 6.76
N ALA A 644 -29.44 9.68 7.34
CA ALA A 644 -29.81 9.83 8.74
C ALA A 644 -31.24 9.36 9.05
N THR A 645 -32.11 9.13 8.05
CA THR A 645 -33.43 8.50 8.28
C THR A 645 -33.31 7.02 8.60
N ASP A 646 -32.44 6.33 7.87
CA ASP A 646 -32.32 4.88 7.89
C ASP A 646 -31.21 4.43 8.86
N PHE A 647 -30.16 5.25 8.98
CA PHE A 647 -29.00 5.01 9.84
C PHE A 647 -28.83 6.18 10.84
N PRO A 648 -29.52 6.15 12.00
CA PRO A 648 -29.59 7.28 12.92
C PRO A 648 -28.22 7.82 13.35
N CYS A 649 -27.91 9.06 12.96
CA CYS A 649 -26.61 9.71 13.22
C CYS A 649 -26.48 10.20 14.68
N ARG A 650 -26.39 9.25 15.62
CA ARG A 650 -26.35 9.54 17.06
C ARG A 650 -25.11 10.33 17.46
N GLN A 651 -25.33 11.55 17.94
CA GLN A 651 -24.30 12.48 18.45
C GLN A 651 -23.78 12.11 19.85
N TYR A 652 -24.13 10.93 20.37
CA TYR A 652 -23.70 10.41 21.67
C TYR A 652 -23.51 8.89 21.61
N GLU A 653 -22.85 8.35 22.62
CA GLU A 653 -22.69 6.91 22.85
C GLU A 653 -23.08 6.56 24.29
N CYS A 654 -23.79 5.44 24.47
CA CYS A 654 -24.18 4.93 25.78
C CYS A 654 -23.19 3.87 26.24
N VAL A 655 -22.15 4.28 26.96
CA VAL A 655 -21.14 3.36 27.48
C VAL A 655 -21.63 2.75 28.79
N VAL A 656 -21.50 1.42 28.96
CA VAL A 656 -21.74 0.77 30.26
C VAL A 656 -20.72 1.34 31.25
N ARG A 657 -21.11 1.65 32.50
CA ARG A 657 -20.13 2.06 33.52
C ARG A 657 -19.16 0.90 33.77
N PRO A 658 -17.88 1.00 33.39
CA PRO A 658 -16.98 -0.13 33.51
C PRO A 658 -16.49 -0.25 34.95
N SER A 659 -16.23 -1.48 35.41
CA SER A 659 -15.67 -1.75 36.74
C SER A 659 -14.22 -1.26 36.89
N GLY A 660 -13.53 -1.02 35.78
CA GLY A 660 -12.23 -0.36 35.70
C GLY A 660 -11.99 0.18 34.28
N CYS A 661 -11.06 1.11 34.12
CA CYS A 661 -10.60 1.54 32.79
C CYS A 661 -9.42 0.69 32.35
N ASP A 662 -9.34 0.38 31.07
CA ASP A 662 -8.17 -0.25 30.47
C ASP A 662 -6.94 0.67 30.50
N SER A 663 -5.76 0.06 30.38
CA SER A 663 -4.44 0.69 30.37
C SER A 663 -4.04 1.25 28.99
N GLN A 664 -4.94 1.21 28.00
CA GLN A 664 -4.70 1.75 26.67
C GLN A 664 -4.32 3.24 26.72
N LEU A 665 -3.19 3.57 26.07
CA LEU A 665 -2.60 4.90 25.99
C LEU A 665 -3.17 5.67 24.79
N ASP A 666 -4.24 6.41 25.02
CA ASP A 666 -4.81 7.38 24.07
C ASP A 666 -5.11 8.68 24.85
N PRO A 667 -4.09 9.53 25.09
CA PRO A 667 -4.17 10.63 26.03
C PRO A 667 -5.26 11.64 25.64
N VAL A 668 -5.84 12.27 26.65
CA VAL A 668 -6.86 13.32 26.49
C VAL A 668 -6.57 14.50 27.40
N CYS A 669 -6.84 15.71 26.92
CA CYS A 669 -6.74 16.93 27.71
C CYS A 669 -8.12 17.29 28.29
N ASP A 670 -8.19 17.60 29.59
CA ASP A 670 -9.38 18.16 30.21
C ASP A 670 -9.45 19.69 30.13
N THR A 671 -10.59 20.26 30.49
CA THR A 671 -10.83 21.72 30.47
C THR A 671 -9.97 22.52 31.45
N ASP A 672 -9.29 21.86 32.40
CA ASP A 672 -8.42 22.48 33.37
C ASP A 672 -6.93 22.36 32.96
N GLY A 673 -6.65 21.84 31.75
CA GLY A 673 -5.29 21.66 31.23
C GLY A 673 -4.56 20.43 31.81
N VAL A 674 -5.28 19.45 32.38
CA VAL A 674 -4.71 18.22 32.92
C VAL A 674 -4.83 17.09 31.89
N VAL A 675 -3.70 16.40 31.64
CA VAL A 675 -3.66 15.22 30.78
C VAL A 675 -4.13 13.98 31.55
N HIS A 676 -5.06 13.22 30.96
CA HIS A 676 -5.48 11.90 31.45
C HIS A 676 -5.04 10.81 30.47
N THR A 677 -4.72 9.63 30.98
CA THR A 677 -4.22 8.48 30.19
C THR A 677 -5.13 8.06 29.04
N ASN A 678 -6.45 8.15 29.27
CA ASN A 678 -7.49 7.92 28.27
C ASN A 678 -8.82 8.55 28.71
N LEU A 679 -9.77 8.61 27.77
CA LEU A 679 -11.12 9.18 27.98
C LEU A 679 -11.87 8.51 29.14
N CYS A 680 -11.64 7.21 29.39
CA CYS A 680 -12.24 6.52 30.52
C CYS A 680 -11.70 7.06 31.87
N LYS A 681 -10.40 7.31 31.99
CA LYS A 681 -9.78 7.91 33.19
C LYS A 681 -10.26 9.34 33.42
N LEU A 682 -10.36 10.16 32.38
CA LEU A 682 -10.98 11.50 32.45
C LEU A 682 -12.42 11.42 32.97
N HIS A 683 -13.21 10.48 32.47
CA HIS A 683 -14.58 10.29 32.95
C HIS A 683 -14.66 9.73 34.38
N GLN A 684 -13.69 8.92 34.83
CA GLN A 684 -13.60 8.47 36.24
C GLN A 684 -13.26 9.62 37.20
N SER A 685 -12.42 10.58 36.78
CA SER A 685 -12.06 11.76 37.59
C SER A 685 -13.15 12.84 37.64
N GLY A 686 -14.23 12.67 36.87
CA GLY A 686 -15.36 13.61 36.83
C GLY A 686 -15.10 14.89 36.02
N LYS A 687 -13.96 14.96 35.32
CA LYS A 687 -13.55 16.11 34.50
C LYS A 687 -14.28 16.15 33.15
N ALA A 688 -14.27 17.32 32.52
CA ALA A 688 -14.82 17.55 31.18
C ALA A 688 -13.70 17.45 30.14
N LEU A 689 -13.98 16.82 28.99
CA LEU A 689 -13.04 16.72 27.88
C LEU A 689 -12.89 18.11 27.22
N ALA A 690 -11.66 18.59 27.08
CA ALA A 690 -11.35 19.71 26.19
C ALA A 690 -11.11 19.18 24.77
N TYR A 691 -10.16 18.24 24.62
CA TYR A 691 -9.83 17.63 23.33
C TYR A 691 -9.05 16.32 23.48
N MET A 692 -9.03 15.53 22.40
CA MET A 692 -8.23 14.30 22.32
C MET A 692 -6.76 14.66 22.02
N GLY A 693 -5.81 14.04 22.74
CA GLY A 693 -4.38 14.32 22.65
C GLY A 693 -3.77 14.82 23.97
N GLN A 694 -2.47 15.15 23.94
CA GLN A 694 -1.79 15.80 25.07
C GLN A 694 -2.13 17.29 25.13
N CYS A 695 -2.18 17.87 26.34
CA CYS A 695 -2.44 19.29 26.53
C CYS A 695 -1.30 20.14 25.93
N GLN A 696 -1.64 21.05 25.03
CA GLN A 696 -0.75 22.07 24.48
C GLN A 696 -0.83 23.36 25.31
N GLU A 697 0.30 24.06 25.45
CA GLU A 697 0.38 25.32 26.21
C GLU A 697 -0.53 26.41 25.64
N ASP A 698 -0.53 26.59 24.32
CA ASP A 698 -1.32 27.63 23.63
C ASP A 698 -2.83 27.43 23.79
N CYS A 699 -3.26 26.20 24.04
CA CYS A 699 -4.67 25.82 24.23
C CYS A 699 -5.09 25.75 25.71
N ARG A 700 -4.24 26.15 26.67
CA ARG A 700 -4.62 26.23 28.10
C ARG A 700 -5.65 27.31 28.40
N LYS A 701 -5.72 28.35 27.57
CA LYS A 701 -6.74 29.39 27.66
C LYS A 701 -7.74 29.19 26.53
N PRO A 702 -9.05 29.09 26.80
CA PRO A 702 -10.05 29.02 25.74
C PRO A 702 -9.98 30.27 24.86
N GLN A 703 -9.74 30.06 23.57
CA GLN A 703 -9.73 31.06 22.52
C GLN A 703 -10.62 30.50 21.41
N PRO A 704 -11.88 30.97 21.29
CA PRO A 704 -12.80 30.36 20.34
C PRO A 704 -12.32 30.59 18.90
N VAL A 705 -12.52 29.60 18.04
CA VAL A 705 -12.15 29.65 16.62
C VAL A 705 -13.25 29.04 15.76
N CYS A 706 -13.42 29.55 14.54
CA CYS A 706 -14.30 28.95 13.56
C CYS A 706 -13.53 27.90 12.76
N GLY A 707 -14.05 26.67 12.71
CA GLY A 707 -13.53 25.62 11.83
C GLY A 707 -14.08 25.75 10.41
N GLN A 708 -13.33 25.29 9.41
CA GLN A 708 -13.76 25.27 8.00
C GLN A 708 -15.04 24.45 7.73
N ASN A 709 -15.45 23.62 8.71
CA ASN A 709 -16.73 22.91 8.71
C ASN A 709 -17.95 23.76 9.14
N SER A 710 -17.74 25.05 9.49
CA SER A 710 -18.73 25.96 10.06
C SER A 710 -19.18 25.64 11.49
N GLU A 711 -18.31 25.03 12.31
CA GLU A 711 -18.51 24.85 13.76
C GLU A 711 -17.58 25.77 14.58
N THR A 712 -18.09 26.30 15.69
CA THR A 712 -17.27 27.08 16.65
C THR A 712 -16.64 26.16 17.68
N TYR A 713 -15.31 26.13 17.73
CA TYR A 713 -14.51 25.37 18.69
C TYR A 713 -14.02 26.28 19.81
N ASN A 714 -13.69 25.73 20.99
CA ASN A 714 -13.19 26.51 22.13
C ASN A 714 -11.67 26.79 22.07
N SER A 715 -10.95 26.09 21.18
CA SER A 715 -9.51 26.27 20.91
C SER A 715 -9.12 25.66 19.57
N VAL A 716 -7.97 26.08 19.03
CA VAL A 716 -7.34 25.46 17.85
C VAL A 716 -7.11 23.95 18.06
N CYS A 717 -6.69 23.54 19.25
CA CYS A 717 -6.46 22.13 19.57
C CYS A 717 -7.73 21.27 19.51
N GLU A 718 -8.89 21.81 19.91
CA GLU A 718 -10.17 21.11 19.78
C GLU A 718 -10.50 20.86 18.30
N ALA A 719 -10.34 21.88 17.45
CA ALA A 719 -10.53 21.78 16.00
C ALA A 719 -9.61 20.73 15.37
N PHE A 720 -8.30 20.79 15.68
CA PHE A 720 -7.32 19.84 15.15
C PHE A 720 -7.53 18.41 15.66
N SER A 721 -7.97 18.23 16.92
CA SER A 721 -8.29 16.90 17.46
C SER A 721 -9.46 16.24 16.71
N ASP A 722 -10.44 17.04 16.30
CA ASP A 722 -11.59 16.65 15.47
C ASP A 722 -11.28 16.66 13.96
N ARG A 723 -10.00 16.79 13.57
CA ARG A 723 -9.53 16.78 12.16
C ARG A 723 -10.10 17.90 11.29
N VAL A 724 -10.40 19.06 11.89
CA VAL A 724 -10.89 20.24 11.20
C VAL A 724 -9.84 21.35 11.26
N ALA A 725 -9.47 21.87 10.10
CA ALA A 725 -8.61 23.06 10.02
C ALA A 725 -9.39 24.32 10.42
N VAL A 726 -8.70 25.28 11.02
CA VAL A 726 -9.27 26.58 11.41
C VAL A 726 -9.46 27.45 10.16
N ASP A 727 -10.54 28.22 10.14
CA ASP A 727 -10.85 29.24 9.15
C ASP A 727 -10.41 30.63 9.65
N TYR A 728 -10.96 31.05 10.80
CA TYR A 728 -10.65 32.34 11.43
C TYR A 728 -10.80 32.30 12.97
N GLU A 729 -10.24 33.31 13.63
CA GLU A 729 -10.35 33.51 15.08
C GLU A 729 -11.75 34.03 15.49
N GLY A 730 -12.20 33.63 16.68
CA GLY A 730 -13.53 33.96 17.19
C GLY A 730 -14.60 32.93 16.80
N PRO A 731 -15.86 33.13 17.25
CA PRO A 731 -16.98 32.27 16.89
C PRO A 731 -17.36 32.42 15.40
N CYS A 732 -17.89 31.35 14.81
CA CYS A 732 -18.41 31.37 13.46
C CYS A 732 -19.56 32.39 13.33
N HIS A 733 -19.43 33.28 12.36
CA HIS A 733 -20.42 34.33 12.05
C HIS A 733 -20.59 34.59 10.54
N ALA A 734 -19.78 33.95 9.70
CA ALA A 734 -19.80 34.02 8.24
C ALA A 734 -19.30 32.70 7.62
N VAL A 735 -19.63 32.48 6.34
CA VAL A 735 -19.14 31.35 5.52
C VAL A 735 -18.79 31.81 4.11
N GLY A 736 -17.83 31.12 3.49
CA GLY A 736 -17.39 31.40 2.13
C GLY A 736 -18.37 30.93 1.07
N ALA A 737 -18.64 31.80 0.10
CA ALA A 737 -19.01 31.38 -1.24
C ALA A 737 -17.86 30.56 -1.87
N GLY A 738 -18.16 29.54 -2.67
CA GLY A 738 -17.15 28.65 -3.24
C GLY A 738 -16.06 29.39 -4.05
N ALA A 739 -14.80 28.99 -3.84
CA ALA A 739 -13.50 29.65 -4.07
C ALA A 739 -13.18 30.41 -5.39
N ASP A 740 -14.12 30.63 -6.29
CA ASP A 740 -13.88 31.26 -7.60
C ASP A 740 -14.52 32.66 -7.74
N TYR A 741 -15.39 33.08 -6.81
CA TYR A 741 -16.18 34.31 -6.93
C TYR A 741 -16.30 35.09 -5.60
N ALA A 742 -15.25 35.80 -5.23
CA ALA A 742 -15.17 36.61 -4.01
C ALA A 742 -15.63 38.06 -4.24
N VAL A 743 -16.93 38.26 -4.53
CA VAL A 743 -17.54 39.60 -4.58
C VAL A 743 -18.88 39.57 -3.84
N GLY A 744 -18.90 40.16 -2.64
CA GLY A 744 -20.13 40.32 -1.84
C GLY A 744 -20.57 39.05 -1.08
N SER A 745 -19.64 38.32 -0.47
CA SER A 745 -19.97 37.28 0.51
C SER A 745 -19.80 37.81 1.93
N GLY A 746 -20.55 37.29 2.90
CA GLY A 746 -20.44 37.66 4.32
C GLY A 746 -19.04 37.54 4.96
N CYS A 747 -18.06 36.97 4.25
CA CYS A 747 -16.65 36.94 4.65
C CYS A 747 -15.94 38.30 4.60
N ASP A 748 -16.51 39.35 3.98
CA ASP A 748 -15.91 40.69 3.94
C ASP A 748 -15.66 41.29 5.34
N LEU A 749 -16.34 40.77 6.37
CA LEU A 749 -16.18 41.15 7.79
C LEU A 749 -15.19 40.25 8.56
N VAL A 750 -14.67 39.19 7.94
CA VAL A 750 -13.79 38.21 8.59
C VAL A 750 -12.33 38.66 8.51
N ALA A 751 -11.68 38.79 9.67
CA ALA A 751 -10.25 38.99 9.76
C ALA A 751 -9.50 37.65 9.58
N CYS A 752 -9.08 37.37 8.35
CA CYS A 752 -8.36 36.13 8.05
C CYS A 752 -6.92 36.12 8.59
N PRO A 753 -6.42 34.95 9.07
CA PRO A 753 -5.03 34.81 9.48
C PRO A 753 -4.07 35.00 8.28
N PRO A 754 -2.86 35.52 8.51
CA PRO A 754 -1.87 35.68 7.45
C PRO A 754 -1.42 34.29 6.92
N PRO A 755 -1.03 34.17 5.63
CA PRO A 755 -0.50 32.92 5.10
C PRO A 755 0.76 32.47 5.86
N SER A 756 0.83 31.18 6.22
CA SER A 756 1.95 30.61 6.98
C SER A 756 3.30 30.65 6.24
N HIS A 757 3.32 30.92 4.93
CA HIS A 757 4.54 31.17 4.17
C HIS A 757 4.43 32.45 3.30
N PRO A 758 5.40 33.40 3.39
CA PRO A 758 5.26 34.78 2.87
C PRO A 758 5.26 34.93 1.34
N HIS A 759 5.42 33.84 0.59
CA HIS A 759 5.34 33.80 -0.89
C HIS A 759 4.37 32.73 -1.41
N CYS A 760 3.47 32.27 -0.54
CA CYS A 760 2.43 31.34 -0.90
C CYS A 760 1.27 32.10 -1.56
N VAL A 761 0.87 31.66 -2.76
CA VAL A 761 -0.44 31.93 -3.33
C VAL A 761 -1.38 30.89 -2.71
N PRO A 762 -2.25 31.29 -1.77
CA PRO A 762 -3.05 30.35 -0.99
C PRO A 762 -4.30 29.88 -1.76
N VAL A 763 -4.93 28.82 -1.26
CA VAL A 763 -6.16 28.23 -1.80
C VAL A 763 -7.28 28.41 -0.77
N THR A 764 -8.44 28.94 -1.17
CA THR A 764 -9.63 28.98 -0.30
C THR A 764 -10.38 27.65 -0.35
N PRO A 765 -10.59 26.95 0.78
CA PRO A 765 -11.41 25.74 0.82
C PRO A 765 -12.91 26.03 0.57
N PRO A 766 -13.69 25.14 -0.06
CA PRO A 766 -15.12 25.37 -0.29
C PRO A 766 -15.91 25.56 1.02
N GLY A 767 -16.61 26.69 1.15
CA GLY A 767 -17.38 27.05 2.35
C GLY A 767 -16.59 27.80 3.43
N ALA A 768 -15.26 27.88 3.31
CA ALA A 768 -14.39 28.62 4.21
C ALA A 768 -14.20 30.07 3.73
N CYS A 769 -14.09 31.03 4.65
CA CYS A 769 -13.82 32.42 4.32
C CYS A 769 -12.35 32.67 3.96
N CYS A 770 -11.43 31.98 4.62
CA CYS A 770 -10.02 32.33 4.63
C CYS A 770 -9.17 31.41 3.76
N PRO A 771 -8.23 31.98 2.98
CA PRO A 771 -7.38 31.21 2.10
C PRO A 771 -6.20 30.60 2.87
N VAL A 772 -5.92 29.31 2.63
CA VAL A 772 -4.87 28.56 3.34
C VAL A 772 -3.67 28.25 2.45
N CYS A 773 -2.47 28.24 3.04
CA CYS A 773 -1.27 27.70 2.39
C CYS A 773 -1.19 26.18 2.55
N ALA A 774 -2.20 25.48 2.04
CA ALA A 774 -2.35 24.03 2.11
C ALA A 774 -3.06 23.51 0.84
N SER A 775 -2.94 22.22 0.56
CA SER A 775 -3.60 21.61 -0.60
C SER A 775 -5.00 21.14 -0.25
N VAL A 776 -5.96 21.42 -1.14
CA VAL A 776 -7.38 21.12 -0.96
C VAL A 776 -7.84 20.15 -2.03
N LEU A 777 -8.36 18.99 -1.63
CA LEU A 777 -9.03 18.02 -2.50
C LEU A 777 -10.54 18.11 -2.29
N ARG A 778 -11.30 18.15 -3.39
CA ARG A 778 -12.77 18.01 -3.41
C ARG A 778 -13.10 16.62 -3.93
N VAL A 779 -13.76 15.80 -3.12
CA VAL A 779 -14.08 14.41 -3.45
C VAL A 779 -15.58 14.24 -3.66
N LEU A 780 -15.94 13.78 -4.86
CA LEU A 780 -17.28 13.33 -5.21
C LEU A 780 -17.44 11.86 -4.82
N TRP A 781 -18.57 11.50 -4.21
CA TRP A 781 -18.80 10.18 -3.62
C TRP A 781 -20.25 9.73 -3.82
N ASN A 782 -20.47 8.41 -3.78
CA ASN A 782 -21.77 7.78 -3.98
C ASN A 782 -22.47 7.53 -2.63
N ARG A 783 -23.58 8.24 -2.40
CA ARG A 783 -24.41 8.11 -1.18
C ARG A 783 -25.05 6.73 -1.03
N GLU A 784 -25.53 6.12 -2.11
CA GLU A 784 -26.16 4.80 -2.04
C GLU A 784 -25.15 3.69 -1.72
N GLN A 785 -23.91 3.79 -2.20
CA GLN A 785 -22.85 2.88 -1.73
C GLN A 785 -22.57 3.07 -0.23
N MET A 786 -22.54 4.30 0.30
CA MET A 786 -22.41 4.54 1.74
C MET A 786 -23.58 4.00 2.57
N ASN A 787 -24.80 3.97 2.01
CA ASN A 787 -25.96 3.32 2.63
C ASN A 787 -25.78 1.78 2.68
N VAL A 788 -25.29 1.17 1.59
CA VAL A 788 -24.97 -0.27 1.55
C VAL A 788 -23.90 -0.62 2.59
N PHE A 789 -22.84 0.19 2.73
CA PHE A 789 -21.79 -0.06 3.73
C PHE A 789 -22.30 0.05 5.18
N ALA A 790 -23.16 1.03 5.48
CA ALA A 790 -23.77 1.16 6.81
C ALA A 790 -24.66 -0.06 7.16
N LYS A 791 -25.48 -0.53 6.20
CA LYS A 791 -26.31 -1.73 6.36
C LYS A 791 -25.48 -2.99 6.63
N LEU A 792 -24.36 -3.16 5.92
CA LEU A 792 -23.42 -4.27 6.16
C LEU A 792 -22.70 -4.15 7.52
N ASP A 793 -22.56 -2.93 8.05
CA ASP A 793 -22.01 -2.59 9.37
C ASP A 793 -23.06 -2.54 10.49
N ARG A 794 -23.99 -3.50 10.53
CA ARG A 794 -24.99 -3.62 11.62
C ARG A 794 -25.77 -2.31 11.82
N ASP A 795 -26.11 -1.65 10.71
CA ASP A 795 -26.80 -0.37 10.63
C ASP A 795 -26.08 0.82 11.31
N ARG A 796 -24.75 0.73 11.48
CA ARG A 796 -23.92 1.84 11.95
C ARG A 796 -23.63 2.79 10.78
N PRO A 797 -23.99 4.08 10.86
CA PRO A 797 -23.75 5.03 9.77
C PRO A 797 -22.25 5.25 9.54
N VAL A 798 -21.86 5.38 8.28
CA VAL A 798 -20.50 5.80 7.88
C VAL A 798 -20.36 7.29 8.14
N THR A 799 -19.24 7.71 8.75
CA THR A 799 -18.99 9.12 9.09
C THR A 799 -17.81 9.72 8.30
N VAL A 800 -17.76 11.05 8.25
CA VAL A 800 -16.59 11.78 7.77
C VAL A 800 -15.32 11.33 8.50
N GLN A 801 -15.38 11.14 9.82
CA GLN A 801 -14.22 10.75 10.61
C GLN A 801 -13.68 9.35 10.25
N ASP A 802 -14.56 8.38 9.97
CA ASP A 802 -14.16 7.04 9.52
C ASP A 802 -13.37 7.13 8.20
N VAL A 803 -13.82 7.99 7.29
CA VAL A 803 -13.19 8.24 5.99
C VAL A 803 -11.85 8.96 6.13
N LEU A 804 -11.78 10.04 6.92
CA LEU A 804 -10.53 10.77 7.16
C LEU A 804 -9.48 9.89 7.85
N GLN A 805 -9.90 9.02 8.78
CA GLN A 805 -8.99 8.09 9.47
C GLN A 805 -8.33 7.10 8.50
N ILE A 806 -9.06 6.60 7.48
CA ILE A 806 -8.48 5.72 6.45
C ILE A 806 -7.58 6.53 5.52
N LEU A 807 -8.04 7.68 5.00
CA LEU A 807 -7.23 8.53 4.09
C LEU A 807 -5.91 8.98 4.71
N ARG A 808 -5.89 9.28 6.01
CA ARG A 808 -4.69 9.66 6.76
C ARG A 808 -3.58 8.59 6.73
N LEU A 809 -3.92 7.31 6.55
CA LEU A 809 -2.93 6.23 6.41
C LEU A 809 -2.12 6.33 5.11
N HIS A 810 -2.62 7.05 4.11
CA HIS A 810 -1.94 7.25 2.83
C HIS A 810 -1.01 8.47 2.81
N VAL A 811 -1.02 9.32 3.84
CA VAL A 811 -0.10 10.46 3.99
C VAL A 811 1.21 9.98 4.62
N SER A 812 2.22 9.78 3.78
CA SER A 812 3.52 9.17 4.12
C SER A 812 4.56 10.15 4.70
N VAL A 813 4.42 11.45 4.45
CA VAL A 813 5.28 12.51 5.00
C VAL A 813 4.82 12.87 6.42
N PRO A 814 5.66 12.74 7.47
CA PRO A 814 5.28 13.06 8.85
C PRO A 814 4.93 14.52 9.09
N GLN A 815 5.62 15.45 8.41
CA GLN A 815 5.44 16.90 8.51
C GLN A 815 4.09 17.39 7.95
N CYS A 816 3.38 16.53 7.22
CA CYS A 816 2.06 16.81 6.65
C CYS A 816 1.00 15.99 7.38
N ASP A 817 -0.17 16.55 7.68
CA ASP A 817 -1.31 15.81 8.21
C ASP A 817 -2.61 16.15 7.47
N LEU A 818 -3.64 15.34 7.69
CA LEU A 818 -4.89 15.35 6.96
C LEU A 818 -6.04 15.83 7.85
N PHE A 819 -6.76 16.81 7.32
CA PHE A 819 -7.97 17.41 7.87
C PHE A 819 -9.11 17.27 6.85
N GLY A 820 -10.35 17.47 7.24
CA GLY A 820 -11.46 17.48 6.28
C GLY A 820 -12.84 17.64 6.90
N TYR A 821 -13.81 17.86 6.02
CA TYR A 821 -15.21 18.10 6.38
C TYR A 821 -16.14 17.81 5.18
N LEU A 822 -17.42 17.53 5.46
CA LEU A 822 -18.45 17.57 4.43
C LEU A 822 -18.78 19.05 4.14
N SER A 823 -18.67 19.49 2.89
CA SER A 823 -18.91 20.88 2.47
C SER A 823 -20.40 21.25 2.47
N ILE A 824 -20.71 22.51 2.14
CA ILE A 824 -22.09 22.94 1.88
C ILE A 824 -22.65 22.36 0.56
N ASP A 825 -21.80 21.96 -0.39
CA ASP A 825 -22.17 21.41 -1.71
C ASP A 825 -22.28 19.87 -1.74
N HIS A 826 -22.29 19.22 -0.57
CA HIS A 826 -22.25 17.76 -0.35
C HIS A 826 -20.98 17.02 -0.82
N GLU A 827 -19.95 17.75 -1.27
CA GLU A 827 -18.62 17.19 -1.53
C GLU A 827 -17.87 16.98 -0.22
N LEU A 828 -17.09 15.90 -0.12
CA LEU A 828 -16.12 15.73 0.95
C LEU A 828 -14.89 16.57 0.61
N VAL A 829 -14.57 17.55 1.47
CA VAL A 829 -13.35 18.35 1.35
C VAL A 829 -12.28 17.75 2.25
N VAL A 830 -11.11 17.51 1.69
CA VAL A 830 -9.92 17.04 2.38
C VAL A 830 -8.83 18.10 2.23
N VAL A 831 -8.24 18.51 3.35
CA VAL A 831 -7.14 19.48 3.37
C VAL A 831 -5.89 18.78 3.88
N ILE A 832 -4.84 18.76 3.04
CA ILE A 832 -3.53 18.24 3.41
C ILE A 832 -2.63 19.46 3.65
N ALA A 833 -2.32 19.66 4.92
CA ALA A 833 -1.56 20.80 5.43
C ALA A 833 -0.28 20.33 6.10
N HIS A 834 0.68 21.24 6.22
CA HIS A 834 1.84 21.07 7.08
C HIS A 834 1.44 21.25 8.56
N LEU A 835 2.30 20.83 9.49
CA LEU A 835 2.08 20.92 10.93
C LEU A 835 2.84 22.07 11.62
N ASP A 836 3.80 22.70 10.94
CA ASP A 836 4.67 23.74 11.51
C ASP A 836 4.10 25.14 11.25
N ASP A 837 4.09 26.04 12.24
CA ASP A 837 3.57 27.42 12.06
C ASP A 837 4.26 28.21 10.94
N ARG A 838 5.50 27.83 10.62
CA ARG A 838 6.35 28.45 9.60
C ARG A 838 7.03 27.36 8.77
N PRO A 839 6.29 26.73 7.83
CA PRO A 839 6.83 25.63 7.04
C PRO A 839 7.94 26.11 6.10
N THR A 840 8.88 25.23 5.78
CA THR A 840 9.81 25.47 4.67
C THR A 840 9.08 25.31 3.34
N ARG A 841 9.63 25.93 2.28
CA ARG A 841 9.14 25.74 0.90
C ARG A 841 9.06 24.24 0.55
N LEU A 842 10.02 23.44 1.00
CA LEU A 842 10.09 22.01 0.72
C LEU A 842 8.98 21.23 1.40
N GLN A 843 8.60 21.60 2.63
CA GLN A 843 7.47 20.99 3.34
C GLN A 843 6.14 21.29 2.63
N VAL A 844 5.89 22.54 2.22
CA VAL A 844 4.67 22.90 1.46
C VAL A 844 4.60 22.15 0.13
N GLU A 845 5.71 22.04 -0.60
CA GLU A 845 5.77 21.23 -1.83
C GLU A 845 5.54 19.73 -1.55
N ALA A 846 6.09 19.17 -0.47
CA ALA A 846 5.89 17.78 -0.09
C ALA A 846 4.43 17.46 0.28
N CYS A 847 3.77 18.32 1.07
CA CYS A 847 2.35 18.16 1.39
C CYS A 847 1.45 18.32 0.15
N SER A 848 1.86 19.16 -0.80
CA SER A 848 1.16 19.28 -2.09
C SER A 848 1.31 18.03 -2.96
N LYS A 849 2.46 17.36 -2.91
CA LYS A 849 2.65 16.07 -3.59
C LYS A 849 1.93 14.90 -2.92
N GLU A 850 1.73 14.93 -1.60
CA GLU A 850 0.81 14.02 -0.92
C GLU A 850 -0.64 14.18 -1.43
N ALA A 851 -1.09 15.41 -1.67
CA ALA A 851 -2.40 15.70 -2.26
C ALA A 851 -2.52 15.23 -3.72
N GLU A 852 -1.57 15.58 -4.61
CA GLU A 852 -1.57 15.07 -5.99
C GLU A 852 -1.56 13.53 -6.06
N LYS A 853 -0.81 12.88 -5.16
CA LYS A 853 -0.79 11.41 -5.05
C LYS A 853 -2.18 10.88 -4.69
N MET A 854 -2.84 11.49 -3.70
CA MET A 854 -4.18 11.10 -3.25
C MET A 854 -5.25 11.33 -4.33
N ASP A 855 -5.20 12.45 -5.05
CA ASP A 855 -6.03 12.76 -6.21
C ASP A 855 -6.00 11.64 -7.26
N SER A 856 -4.78 11.27 -7.69
CA SER A 856 -4.56 10.22 -8.68
C SER A 856 -4.99 8.83 -8.18
N LEU A 857 -4.77 8.52 -6.89
CA LEU A 857 -5.23 7.26 -6.30
C LEU A 857 -6.76 7.14 -6.38
N ILE A 858 -7.50 8.24 -6.20
CA ILE A 858 -8.97 8.29 -6.30
C ILE A 858 -9.40 8.22 -7.77
N ASN A 859 -8.89 9.12 -8.61
CA ASN A 859 -9.32 9.27 -10.01
C ASN A 859 -9.04 8.03 -10.88
N TYR A 860 -7.98 7.27 -10.60
CA TYR A 860 -7.74 5.99 -11.26
C TYR A 860 -8.47 4.80 -10.61
N GLY A 861 -9.06 4.97 -9.42
CA GLY A 861 -9.65 3.90 -8.63
C GLY A 861 -8.63 2.84 -8.24
N SER A 862 -7.49 3.27 -7.68
CA SER A 862 -6.39 2.37 -7.32
C SER A 862 -6.81 1.39 -6.22
N PRO A 863 -6.49 0.09 -6.31
CA PRO A 863 -6.82 -0.91 -5.28
C PRO A 863 -6.32 -0.54 -3.88
N THR A 864 -5.28 0.29 -3.79
CA THR A 864 -4.80 0.87 -2.53
C THR A 864 -5.83 1.69 -1.77
N LEU A 865 -6.77 2.35 -2.47
CA LEU A 865 -7.90 3.05 -1.85
C LEU A 865 -9.19 2.25 -1.98
N VAL A 866 -9.54 1.78 -3.18
CA VAL A 866 -10.86 1.17 -3.43
C VAL A 866 -11.03 -0.21 -2.80
N SER A 867 -9.95 -0.82 -2.28
CA SER A 867 -10.11 -1.98 -1.40
C SER A 867 -10.70 -1.61 -0.04
N HIS A 868 -10.60 -0.35 0.43
CA HIS A 868 -11.25 0.09 1.66
C HIS A 868 -12.72 0.42 1.40
N ALA A 869 -13.63 -0.26 2.08
CA ALA A 869 -15.05 -0.21 1.75
C ALA A 869 -15.63 1.23 1.67
N PRO A 870 -15.46 2.13 2.68
CA PRO A 870 -15.96 3.51 2.56
C PRO A 870 -15.35 4.29 1.39
N LEU A 871 -14.06 4.09 1.09
CA LEU A 871 -13.35 4.83 0.03
C LEU A 871 -13.70 4.33 -1.38
N SER A 872 -14.18 3.10 -1.51
CA SER A 872 -14.68 2.57 -2.79
C SER A 872 -15.94 3.25 -3.32
N SER A 873 -16.61 4.07 -2.48
CA SER A 873 -17.70 4.95 -2.90
C SER A 873 -17.22 6.23 -3.61
N PHE A 874 -15.93 6.51 -3.62
CA PHE A 874 -15.39 7.72 -4.25
C PHE A 874 -15.41 7.59 -5.78
N LEU A 875 -15.88 8.65 -6.44
CA LEU A 875 -16.17 8.66 -7.87
C LEU A 875 -15.20 9.51 -8.68
N SER A 876 -14.68 10.60 -8.08
CA SER A 876 -13.67 11.49 -8.63
C SER A 876 -13.13 12.43 -7.55
N ALA A 877 -11.92 12.95 -7.76
CA ALA A 877 -11.33 14.02 -6.96
C ALA A 877 -10.88 15.19 -7.85
N GLU A 878 -10.94 16.41 -7.31
CA GLU A 878 -10.30 17.59 -7.89
C GLU A 878 -9.40 18.27 -6.85
N THR A 879 -8.11 18.40 -7.15
CA THR A 879 -7.13 18.99 -6.24
C THR A 879 -6.68 20.38 -6.66
N ARG A 880 -6.63 21.30 -5.70
CA ARG A 880 -6.00 22.62 -5.81
C ARG A 880 -4.81 22.69 -4.84
N VAL A 881 -3.62 22.94 -5.37
CA VAL A 881 -2.37 23.08 -4.61
C VAL A 881 -1.96 24.56 -4.52
N PRO A 882 -1.33 25.00 -3.40
CA PRO A 882 -0.80 26.35 -3.29
C PRO A 882 0.42 26.53 -4.21
N VAL A 883 0.59 27.74 -4.77
CA VAL A 883 1.74 28.06 -5.64
C VAL A 883 2.75 28.90 -4.85
N LEU A 884 4.01 28.47 -4.82
CA LEU A 884 5.10 29.18 -4.15
C LEU A 884 5.89 29.99 -5.18
N HIS A 885 5.82 31.32 -5.09
CA HIS A 885 6.62 32.18 -5.97
C HIS A 885 8.09 32.23 -5.51
N PRO A 886 9.06 32.20 -6.45
CA PRO A 886 10.47 32.33 -6.10
C PRO A 886 10.78 33.74 -5.58
N SER A 887 11.55 33.81 -4.49
CA SER A 887 12.03 35.03 -3.85
C SER A 887 12.88 35.87 -4.82
N GLY A 888 12.25 36.84 -5.50
CA GLY A 888 12.92 37.74 -6.46
C GLY A 888 12.02 38.28 -7.57
N ALA A 889 10.89 37.63 -7.88
CA ALA A 889 10.02 38.03 -9.01
C ALA A 889 9.40 39.44 -8.84
N THR A 890 9.18 39.91 -7.62
CA THR A 890 8.66 41.25 -7.32
C THR A 890 9.66 42.37 -7.59
N ALA A 891 10.97 42.14 -7.41
CA ALA A 891 11.99 43.15 -7.69
C ALA A 891 12.11 43.46 -9.19
N CYS A 892 11.99 42.44 -10.03
CA CYS A 892 12.16 42.61 -11.49
C CYS A 892 11.01 43.41 -12.13
N ARG A 893 9.76 43.24 -11.66
CA ARG A 893 8.61 44.04 -12.16
C ARG A 893 8.73 45.53 -11.81
N VAL A 894 9.18 45.86 -10.59
CA VAL A 894 9.35 47.26 -10.17
C VAL A 894 10.50 47.94 -10.93
N ILE A 895 11.63 47.24 -11.13
CA ILE A 895 12.77 47.77 -11.90
C ILE A 895 12.41 47.95 -13.39
N LEU A 896 11.67 47.02 -14.00
CA LEU A 896 11.26 47.15 -15.40
C LEU A 896 10.26 48.30 -15.62
N LEU A 897 9.34 48.53 -14.67
CA LEU A 897 8.41 49.68 -14.69
C LEU A 897 9.12 51.03 -14.47
N LEU A 898 10.21 51.06 -13.69
CA LEU A 898 11.00 52.27 -13.47
C LEU A 898 11.97 52.61 -14.63
N LEU A 899 12.35 51.63 -15.45
CA LEU A 899 13.24 51.82 -16.61
C LEU A 899 12.49 52.08 -17.94
N LEU A 900 11.19 51.81 -17.99
CA LEU A 900 10.34 52.05 -19.16
C LEU A 900 10.27 53.50 -19.70
N PRO A 901 10.52 54.60 -18.95
CA PRO A 901 10.53 55.95 -19.53
C PRO A 901 11.88 56.39 -20.14
N LEU A 902 12.94 55.56 -20.10
CA LEU A 902 14.32 55.99 -20.43
C LEU A 902 14.88 55.48 -21.77
N LEU A 903 14.15 54.67 -22.54
CA LEU A 903 14.63 54.12 -23.82
C LEU A 903 13.63 54.35 -24.97
N PRO A 904 13.68 55.50 -25.67
CA PRO A 904 12.73 55.82 -26.73
C PRO A 904 12.79 54.98 -28.03
N PRO A 905 13.89 54.33 -28.48
CA PRO A 905 13.92 53.75 -29.83
C PRO A 905 13.37 52.31 -29.93
N LEU A 906 13.17 51.58 -28.82
CA LEU A 906 12.80 50.15 -28.87
C LEU A 906 11.29 49.87 -29.03
N ARG A 907 10.45 50.90 -29.17
CA ARG A 907 8.99 50.76 -29.20
C ARG A 907 8.41 50.15 -30.49
N LEU A 908 9.22 49.99 -31.55
CA LEU A 908 8.75 49.49 -32.86
C LEU A 908 8.99 47.99 -33.12
N LEU A 909 9.80 47.29 -32.31
CA LEU A 909 10.24 45.92 -32.59
C LEU A 909 9.46 44.82 -31.84
N LEU A 910 8.45 45.19 -31.07
CA LEU A 910 7.71 44.29 -30.17
C LEU A 910 6.23 44.10 -30.55
N LEU A 911 5.86 44.48 -31.79
CA LEU A 911 4.49 44.45 -32.32
C LEU A 911 4.29 43.47 -33.50
N GLU A 912 5.31 42.71 -33.89
CA GLU A 912 5.22 41.62 -34.89
C GLU A 912 5.36 40.21 -34.28
N VAL A 913 5.49 40.07 -32.96
CA VAL A 913 5.50 38.77 -32.27
C VAL A 913 4.65 38.82 -30.99
N LEU A 914 3.33 38.91 -31.18
CA LEU A 914 2.29 38.60 -30.19
C LEU A 914 1.02 38.14 -30.91
#